data_AF-A0A973D600-F1
#
_entry.id   AF-A0A973D600-F1
#
_cell.length_a   1.000
_cell.length_b   1.000
_cell.length_c   1.000
_cell.angle_alpha   90.00
_cell.angle_beta   90.00
_cell.angle_gamma   90.00
#
_symmetry.space_group_name_H-M   'P 1'
#
loop_
_entity.id
_entity.type
_entity.pdbx_description
1 polymer ?
#
loop_
_entity_poly.entity_id
_entity_poly.type
_entity_poly.pdbx_seq_one_letter_code
_entity_poly.pdbx_strand_id
1 'polypeptide(L)'
;MFLSQLLLLALATQPTLAVEDPPIQVFLLAGQSNMEGQAVVDLVHEKYYNGGRGTLIRLLEDPAMAQRMGHLRQANGDWTVRDDVWVRYRTGNDVLKSGPLSIGYAVYDDLHHFGPELQLGHILGDAIDAPILLIKTCWGGKSLHVDFRPPGAGGETGPYYKKMIAEYREALDAIDEEFPNLAGRPRKLSGFFWFQGWNDMFTEGALEAYEQNMSHLIDDLRKELAVPDLPVVIGETGNAGSLVLRHAQAAVAERPQYRGNVSYVSTAQFMRRPQDSPNVGHGHHWFGHAESYFGVGDVLGREMLRIITNGTPAGSDEHPGPAVAPGNTATARWASTLFDGYSADRAFETIAYADRWFREPGNEGFEATLDHVLEQLREVGFGKEEMLQLEVIETPMRSEAWTPKSAQLKLLIEGEPDRVLLSFRNSHDEHRTMLPVHAPSCDVEGPLCFDAEQLKKGDIFVTDGSASRAMRTARSRGAVAVLSSILSDFTVDPSGGDRHLDAIRYSSVRQGDFPVAMISPRVHSILRNHPTGRISLQAKVITEKKPLRTVVATVVGKGLPDDAIALAAHVQEPGAVDNASGVGGQLEGARSLVNSLRQQKIGWPRRSICFIWGDEMTMSRIYLDHTKRKTIVAFSADMIGASQGMTGAIALLERSPDPGALKVIAPDSHTPWGAGRVSKSDLHASGISTIARLAMHDVAAASNGWLIGEHPWEGGSDHDVFLGREIPAILMWHFTDFAYHTSLDRLSHVDPRVVRRMSVALMTAAMAVADPEPGDLERYRQTIALERQLRTRAASDDKELVSLWNEWCDETLDWFEVLCRAKSQDTGH
;
A
#
# COMPACT_ATOMS: atom_id res chain seq x y z
N MET A 1 -70.83 -49.66 -24.14
CA MET A 1 -70.42 -51.05 -24.42
C MET A 1 -68.90 -51.07 -24.54
N PHE A 2 -68.33 -52.18 -24.08
CA PHE A 2 -66.93 -52.46 -23.75
C PHE A 2 -65.88 -52.29 -24.87
N LEU A 3 -64.63 -52.20 -24.40
CA LEU A 3 -63.34 -52.71 -24.90
C LEU A 3 -62.30 -51.59 -25.09
N SER A 4 -61.37 -51.34 -24.15
CA SER A 4 -60.25 -52.15 -23.61
C SER A 4 -58.97 -52.11 -24.47
N GLN A 5 -57.94 -51.49 -23.86
CA GLN A 5 -56.50 -51.81 -23.92
C GLN A 5 -55.77 -51.84 -25.26
N LEU A 6 -54.85 -50.88 -25.43
CA LEU A 6 -53.47 -51.15 -25.84
C LEU A 6 -52.57 -49.99 -25.39
N LEU A 7 -52.03 -50.15 -24.18
CA LEU A 7 -50.93 -49.36 -23.64
C LEU A 7 -49.64 -50.08 -24.05
N LEU A 8 -48.88 -49.53 -24.99
CA LEU A 8 -47.51 -49.98 -25.28
C LEU A 8 -46.55 -48.87 -24.90
N LEU A 9 -45.73 -49.16 -23.88
CA LEU A 9 -44.63 -48.33 -23.41
C LEU A 9 -43.63 -48.09 -24.55
N ALA A 10 -43.47 -46.82 -24.93
CA ALA A 10 -42.24 -46.34 -25.56
C ALA A 10 -41.47 -45.54 -24.50
N LEU A 11 -40.64 -46.23 -23.71
CA LEU A 11 -39.59 -45.59 -22.93
C LEU A 11 -38.54 -45.09 -23.93
N ALA A 12 -38.64 -43.81 -24.30
CA ALA A 12 -37.53 -43.10 -24.91
C ALA A 12 -36.47 -42.92 -23.82
N THR A 13 -35.43 -43.75 -23.84
CA THR A 13 -34.18 -43.49 -23.11
C THR A 13 -33.59 -42.21 -23.69
N GLN A 14 -33.79 -41.08 -23.01
CA GLN A 14 -32.93 -39.92 -23.24
C GLN A 14 -31.50 -40.35 -22.92
N PRO A 15 -30.53 -40.13 -23.82
CA PRO A 15 -29.14 -40.29 -23.43
C PRO A 15 -28.87 -39.26 -22.33
N THR A 16 -28.65 -39.74 -21.10
CA THR A 16 -27.91 -38.97 -20.10
C THR A 16 -26.60 -38.57 -20.76
N LEU A 17 -26.46 -37.29 -21.10
CA LEU A 17 -25.16 -36.70 -21.37
C LEU A 17 -24.28 -37.08 -20.18
N ALA A 18 -23.24 -37.88 -20.42
CA ALA A 18 -22.23 -38.11 -19.41
C ALA A 18 -21.68 -36.75 -19.03
N VAL A 19 -21.80 -36.38 -17.75
CA VAL A 19 -21.11 -35.22 -17.22
C VAL A 19 -19.63 -35.55 -17.34
N GLU A 20 -18.92 -34.92 -18.27
CA GLU A 20 -17.47 -35.06 -18.37
C GLU A 20 -16.84 -34.58 -17.06
N ASP A 21 -15.94 -35.38 -16.50
CA ASP A 21 -15.19 -35.02 -15.30
C ASP A 21 -14.48 -33.67 -15.52
N PRO A 22 -14.49 -32.75 -14.52
CA PRO A 22 -13.83 -31.47 -14.65
C PRO A 22 -12.32 -31.68 -14.92
N PRO A 23 -11.72 -30.84 -15.79
CA PRO A 23 -10.30 -30.93 -16.10
C PRO A 23 -9.45 -30.66 -14.87
N ILE A 24 -8.32 -31.37 -14.76
CA ILE A 24 -7.30 -31.10 -13.74
C ILE A 24 -6.78 -29.67 -13.97
N GLN A 25 -6.91 -28.81 -12.95
CA GLN A 25 -6.30 -27.49 -12.97
C GLN A 25 -4.83 -27.62 -12.59
N VAL A 26 -3.94 -27.45 -13.56
CA VAL A 26 -2.49 -27.52 -13.37
C VAL A 26 -1.95 -26.12 -13.11
N PHE A 27 -1.14 -25.97 -12.07
CA PHE A 27 -0.40 -24.74 -11.77
C PHE A 27 1.10 -25.02 -11.75
N LEU A 28 1.86 -24.19 -12.48
CA LEU A 28 3.31 -24.29 -12.54
C LEU A 28 3.93 -23.30 -11.54
N LEU A 29 4.65 -23.82 -10.56
CA LEU A 29 5.36 -23.06 -9.54
C LEU A 29 6.85 -23.08 -9.88
N ALA A 30 7.40 -21.95 -10.31
CA ALA A 30 8.79 -21.86 -10.73
C ALA A 30 9.55 -20.76 -9.98
N GLY A 31 10.88 -20.90 -10.01
CA GLY A 31 11.77 -19.89 -9.46
C GLY A 31 13.00 -20.53 -8.82
N GLN A 32 13.51 -19.86 -7.79
CA GLN A 32 14.74 -20.31 -7.12
C GLN A 32 14.45 -20.91 -5.74
N SER A 33 15.49 -20.93 -4.92
CA SER A 33 15.58 -21.48 -3.57
C SER A 33 14.47 -21.13 -2.57
N ASN A 34 13.73 -20.03 -2.77
CA ASN A 34 12.56 -19.68 -1.94
C ASN A 34 11.27 -20.39 -2.39
N MET A 35 11.16 -20.81 -3.65
CA MET A 35 10.08 -21.69 -4.09
C MET A 35 10.36 -23.15 -3.70
N GLU A 36 11.63 -23.53 -3.47
CA GLU A 36 11.98 -24.91 -3.09
C GLU A 36 11.39 -25.32 -1.72
N GLY A 37 11.20 -24.37 -0.81
CA GLY A 37 10.65 -24.59 0.54
C GLY A 37 11.74 -24.73 1.59
N GLN A 38 11.77 -23.77 2.53
CA GLN A 38 12.80 -23.63 3.57
C GLN A 38 12.19 -23.32 4.94
N ALA A 39 10.87 -23.19 5.05
CA ALA A 39 10.23 -22.97 6.32
C ALA A 39 10.39 -24.18 7.22
N VAL A 40 10.78 -23.96 8.46
CA VAL A 40 11.04 -25.02 9.43
C VAL A 40 9.75 -25.38 10.17
N VAL A 41 9.44 -26.67 10.22
CA VAL A 41 8.20 -27.19 10.81
C VAL A 41 8.37 -27.41 12.31
N ASP A 42 9.35 -28.22 12.70
CA ASP A 42 9.43 -28.81 14.05
C ASP A 42 10.85 -28.92 14.63
N LEU A 43 11.88 -28.39 13.95
CA LEU A 43 13.25 -28.44 14.44
C LEU A 43 13.50 -27.34 15.49
N VAL A 44 13.76 -27.75 16.75
CA VAL A 44 13.80 -26.82 17.91
C VAL A 44 15.13 -26.75 18.64
N HIS A 45 16.21 -27.28 18.07
CA HIS A 45 17.51 -27.34 18.75
C HIS A 45 18.04 -25.92 19.09
N GLU A 46 18.37 -25.66 20.37
CA GLU A 46 18.77 -24.34 20.87
C GLU A 46 19.84 -23.65 20.01
N LYS A 47 20.93 -24.36 19.69
CA LYS A 47 22.04 -23.85 18.90
C LYS A 47 21.77 -23.71 17.38
N TYR A 48 20.98 -24.61 16.81
CA TYR A 48 20.89 -24.76 15.35
C TYR A 48 19.60 -24.18 14.76
N TYR A 49 18.55 -24.09 15.59
CA TYR A 49 17.23 -23.60 15.21
C TYR A 49 16.67 -22.60 16.23
N ASN A 50 17.55 -21.92 16.99
CA ASN A 50 17.18 -20.83 17.90
C ASN A 50 16.04 -21.21 18.88
N GLY A 51 16.13 -22.40 19.47
CA GLY A 51 15.12 -22.93 20.40
C GLY A 51 13.76 -23.25 19.76
N GLY A 52 13.69 -23.25 18.42
CA GLY A 52 12.47 -23.43 17.64
C GLY A 52 11.67 -22.15 17.40
N ARG A 53 12.20 -20.96 17.74
CA ARG A 53 11.47 -19.72 17.49
C ARG A 53 11.10 -19.59 16.01
N GLY A 54 9.84 -19.28 15.73
CA GLY A 54 9.34 -19.13 14.37
C GLY A 54 9.14 -20.43 13.57
N THR A 55 9.29 -21.60 14.19
CA THR A 55 8.87 -22.87 13.56
C THR A 55 7.36 -23.04 13.60
N LEU A 56 6.80 -23.82 12.68
CA LEU A 56 5.35 -24.03 12.60
C LEU A 56 4.77 -24.54 13.93
N ILE A 57 5.42 -25.52 14.58
CA ILE A 57 4.92 -26.06 15.85
C ILE A 57 4.92 -25.03 16.98
N ARG A 58 5.91 -24.11 17.04
CA ARG A 58 5.94 -23.06 18.05
C ARG A 58 4.93 -21.97 17.78
N LEU A 59 4.73 -21.63 16.51
CA LEU A 59 3.71 -20.66 16.12
C LEU A 59 2.31 -21.17 16.48
N LEU A 60 2.02 -22.47 16.29
CA LEU A 60 0.72 -23.05 16.66
C LEU A 60 0.45 -23.06 18.18
N GLU A 61 1.43 -22.76 19.03
CA GLU A 61 1.22 -22.54 20.48
C GLU A 61 0.59 -21.17 20.76
N ASP A 62 0.74 -20.19 19.85
CA ASP A 62 0.13 -18.87 19.94
C ASP A 62 -1.33 -18.89 19.42
N PRO A 63 -2.32 -18.39 20.19
CA PRO A 63 -3.73 -18.43 19.78
C PRO A 63 -4.05 -17.72 18.46
N ALA A 64 -3.41 -16.58 18.17
CA ALA A 64 -3.65 -15.83 16.95
C ALA A 64 -3.07 -16.56 15.73
N MET A 65 -1.91 -17.18 15.89
CA MET A 65 -1.30 -18.02 14.85
C MET A 65 -2.07 -19.34 14.67
N ALA A 66 -2.54 -19.96 15.74
CA ALA A 66 -3.38 -21.15 15.69
C ALA A 66 -4.69 -20.90 14.95
N GLN A 67 -5.29 -19.73 15.09
CA GLN A 67 -6.47 -19.34 14.30
C GLN A 67 -6.15 -19.25 12.80
N ARG A 68 -4.96 -18.77 12.43
CA ARG A 68 -4.56 -18.54 11.03
C ARG A 68 -4.02 -19.79 10.33
N MET A 69 -3.31 -20.65 11.05
CA MET A 69 -2.55 -21.79 10.50
C MET A 69 -3.04 -23.14 11.03
N GLY A 70 -4.04 -23.16 11.92
CA GLY A 70 -4.50 -24.37 12.59
C GLY A 70 -5.09 -25.42 11.66
N HIS A 71 -5.62 -25.04 10.49
CA HIS A 71 -6.10 -25.98 9.47
C HIS A 71 -5.00 -26.88 8.90
N LEU A 72 -3.72 -26.54 9.11
CA LEU A 72 -2.59 -27.38 8.74
C LEU A 72 -2.42 -28.58 9.68
N ARG A 73 -3.08 -28.59 10.85
CA ARG A 73 -2.96 -29.63 11.87
C ARG A 73 -4.33 -30.28 12.13
N GLN A 74 -4.38 -31.60 12.03
CA GLN A 74 -5.57 -32.37 12.35
C GLN A 74 -5.76 -32.52 13.87
N ALA A 75 -6.98 -32.83 14.29
CA ALA A 75 -7.31 -33.01 15.71
C ALA A 75 -6.56 -34.16 16.39
N ASN A 76 -6.15 -35.18 15.63
CA ASN A 76 -5.34 -36.30 16.12
C ASN A 76 -3.85 -35.95 16.26
N GLY A 77 -3.45 -34.75 15.86
CA GLY A 77 -2.06 -34.31 15.88
C GLY A 77 -1.26 -34.69 14.63
N ASP A 78 -1.87 -35.19 13.56
CA ASP A 78 -1.19 -35.36 12.28
C ASP A 78 -1.23 -34.07 11.44
N TRP A 79 -0.33 -33.94 10.47
CA TRP A 79 -0.43 -32.87 9.48
C TRP A 79 -1.61 -33.10 8.53
N THR A 80 -2.27 -32.03 8.11
CA THR A 80 -3.35 -32.10 7.15
C THR A 80 -2.83 -32.60 5.81
N VAL A 81 -3.58 -33.53 5.21
CA VAL A 81 -3.34 -34.06 3.87
C VAL A 81 -4.61 -33.78 3.07
N ARG A 82 -4.48 -33.08 1.95
CA ARG A 82 -5.60 -32.83 1.04
C ARG A 82 -5.80 -34.02 0.10
N ASP A 83 -7.02 -34.25 -0.35
CA ASP A 83 -7.38 -35.30 -1.32
C ASP A 83 -7.86 -34.75 -2.67
N ASP A 84 -7.88 -33.42 -2.81
CA ASP A 84 -8.28 -32.65 -3.99
C ASP A 84 -7.13 -31.83 -4.61
N VAL A 85 -5.97 -31.77 -3.93
CA VAL A 85 -4.76 -31.08 -4.39
C VAL A 85 -3.56 -32.02 -4.32
N TRP A 86 -2.81 -32.12 -5.42
CA TRP A 86 -1.59 -32.92 -5.54
C TRP A 86 -0.39 -32.03 -5.85
N VAL A 87 0.79 -32.48 -5.44
CA VAL A 87 2.07 -31.81 -5.70
C VAL A 87 3.03 -32.79 -6.34
N ARG A 88 3.74 -32.31 -7.36
CA ARG A 88 4.88 -32.99 -7.96
C ARG A 88 6.09 -32.08 -7.96
N TYR A 89 7.20 -32.53 -7.38
CA TYR A 89 8.44 -31.78 -7.27
C TYR A 89 9.65 -32.69 -7.42
N ARG A 90 10.50 -32.41 -8.42
CA ARG A 90 11.83 -33.02 -8.56
C ARG A 90 12.88 -32.05 -7.99
N THR A 91 13.52 -32.42 -6.88
CA THR A 91 14.48 -31.53 -6.20
C THR A 91 15.75 -31.33 -7.02
N GLY A 92 16.59 -30.35 -6.64
CA GLY A 92 17.91 -30.15 -7.25
C GLY A 92 18.85 -31.36 -7.13
N ASN A 93 18.60 -32.27 -6.19
CA ASN A 93 19.34 -33.52 -6.00
C ASN A 93 18.67 -34.74 -6.68
N ASP A 94 17.72 -34.49 -7.59
CA ASP A 94 17.00 -35.50 -8.38
C ASP A 94 16.14 -36.48 -7.56
N VAL A 95 15.69 -36.04 -6.37
CA VAL A 95 14.67 -36.76 -5.59
C VAL A 95 13.29 -36.33 -6.08
N LEU A 96 12.49 -37.29 -6.57
CA LEU A 96 11.11 -37.06 -6.99
C LEU A 96 10.17 -37.20 -5.78
N LYS A 97 9.40 -36.15 -5.52
CA LYS A 97 8.33 -36.10 -4.53
C LYS A 97 7.01 -35.91 -5.25
N SER A 98 6.08 -36.84 -5.05
CA SER A 98 4.81 -36.85 -5.75
C SER A 98 3.72 -37.42 -4.84
N GLY A 99 2.60 -36.71 -4.70
CA GLY A 99 1.48 -37.16 -3.88
C GLY A 99 0.48 -36.06 -3.53
N PRO A 100 -0.45 -36.33 -2.61
CA PRO A 100 -1.40 -35.33 -2.14
C PRO A 100 -0.70 -34.21 -1.34
N LEU A 101 -1.26 -33.01 -1.36
CA LEU A 101 -0.70 -31.84 -0.67
C LEU A 101 -0.63 -32.08 0.84
N SER A 102 0.58 -31.94 1.38
CA SER A 102 0.89 -31.92 2.80
C SER A 102 2.27 -31.27 3.02
N ILE A 103 2.77 -31.28 4.25
CA ILE A 103 4.16 -30.91 4.55
C ILE A 103 5.13 -31.88 3.84
N GLY A 104 6.30 -31.38 3.45
CA GLY A 104 7.39 -32.22 2.94
C GLY A 104 7.72 -32.05 1.46
N TYR A 105 6.98 -31.22 0.71
CA TYR A 105 7.36 -30.84 -0.67
C TYR A 105 8.45 -29.76 -0.72
N ALA A 106 9.39 -29.82 0.23
CA ALA A 106 10.57 -28.97 0.37
C ALA A 106 11.81 -29.56 -0.33
N VAL A 107 12.93 -28.83 -0.36
CA VAL A 107 14.21 -29.30 -0.96
C VAL A 107 14.82 -30.51 -0.22
N TYR A 108 14.53 -30.66 1.07
CA TYR A 108 15.07 -31.69 1.95
C TYR A 108 14.24 -32.96 1.92
N ASP A 109 14.85 -34.14 1.90
CA ASP A 109 14.15 -35.44 1.86
C ASP A 109 13.59 -35.86 3.24
N ASP A 110 12.80 -34.98 3.85
CA ASP A 110 12.15 -35.16 5.15
C ASP A 110 10.82 -34.36 5.24
N LEU A 111 10.14 -34.47 6.40
CA LEU A 111 8.90 -33.74 6.71
C LEU A 111 9.14 -32.54 7.64
N HIS A 112 10.38 -32.07 7.75
CA HIS A 112 10.74 -30.97 8.66
C HIS A 112 10.61 -29.59 8.02
N HIS A 113 10.26 -29.55 6.73
CA HIS A 113 10.19 -28.30 5.97
C HIS A 113 9.01 -28.24 5.00
N PHE A 114 8.61 -27.01 4.66
CA PHE A 114 7.64 -26.71 3.62
C PHE A 114 8.00 -25.41 2.88
N GLY A 115 7.33 -25.16 1.75
CA GLY A 115 7.43 -23.90 1.02
C GLY A 115 6.07 -23.23 0.81
N PRO A 116 6.02 -22.19 -0.05
CA PRO A 116 4.78 -21.46 -0.30
C PRO A 116 3.67 -22.35 -0.88
N GLU A 117 4.02 -23.50 -1.48
CA GLU A 117 3.07 -24.45 -2.07
C GLU A 117 2.02 -24.93 -1.08
N LEU A 118 2.37 -25.01 0.22
CA LEU A 118 1.47 -25.56 1.23
C LEU A 118 0.21 -24.69 1.34
N GLN A 119 0.36 -23.42 1.74
CA GLN A 119 -0.79 -22.54 1.89
C GLN A 119 -1.40 -22.14 0.54
N LEU A 120 -0.58 -21.99 -0.50
CA LEU A 120 -1.06 -21.74 -1.86
C LEU A 120 -2.02 -22.84 -2.32
N GLY A 121 -1.66 -24.11 -2.11
CA GLY A 121 -2.50 -25.25 -2.47
C GLY A 121 -3.81 -25.30 -1.67
N HIS A 122 -3.78 -24.93 -0.39
CA HIS A 122 -5.01 -24.79 0.40
C HIS A 122 -5.93 -23.72 -0.15
N ILE A 123 -5.41 -22.52 -0.46
CA ILE A 123 -6.22 -21.42 -1.01
C ILE A 123 -6.87 -21.80 -2.35
N LEU A 124 -6.13 -22.46 -3.24
CA LEU A 124 -6.68 -22.90 -4.52
C LEU A 124 -7.72 -24.02 -4.33
N GLY A 125 -7.43 -25.02 -3.50
CA GLY A 125 -8.34 -26.15 -3.25
C GLY A 125 -9.64 -25.76 -2.56
N ASP A 126 -9.62 -24.75 -1.70
CA ASP A 126 -10.84 -24.26 -1.04
C ASP A 126 -11.77 -23.48 -2.00
N ALA A 127 -11.22 -22.94 -3.09
CA ALA A 127 -11.95 -22.06 -4.00
C ALA A 127 -12.35 -22.71 -5.33
N ILE A 128 -11.62 -23.74 -5.78
CA ILE A 128 -11.82 -24.36 -7.09
C ILE A 128 -12.40 -25.76 -6.92
N ASP A 129 -13.62 -25.96 -7.40
CA ASP A 129 -14.32 -27.26 -7.43
C ASP A 129 -13.83 -28.13 -8.60
N ALA A 130 -12.53 -28.46 -8.61
CA ALA A 130 -11.87 -29.36 -9.57
C ALA A 130 -10.52 -29.85 -9.01
N PRO A 131 -10.03 -31.05 -9.41
CA PRO A 131 -8.71 -31.54 -9.00
C PRO A 131 -7.58 -30.57 -9.37
N ILE A 132 -6.65 -30.31 -8.45
CA ILE A 132 -5.51 -29.41 -8.68
C ILE A 132 -4.19 -30.17 -8.66
N LEU A 133 -3.32 -29.89 -9.63
CA LEU A 133 -1.93 -30.36 -9.62
C LEU A 133 -0.96 -29.16 -9.57
N LEU A 134 -0.15 -29.09 -8.52
CA LEU A 134 0.96 -28.15 -8.39
C LEU A 134 2.25 -28.82 -8.89
N ILE A 135 2.84 -28.26 -9.94
CA ILE A 135 4.13 -28.72 -10.47
C ILE A 135 5.20 -27.73 -10.05
N LYS A 136 6.17 -28.18 -9.24
CA LYS A 136 7.30 -27.35 -8.80
C LYS A 136 8.51 -27.55 -9.70
N THR A 137 8.99 -26.47 -10.28
CA THR A 137 10.20 -26.39 -11.14
C THR A 137 11.12 -25.29 -10.61
N CYS A 138 11.74 -25.58 -9.47
CA CYS A 138 12.51 -24.60 -8.72
C CYS A 138 13.83 -25.17 -8.19
N TRP A 139 14.88 -24.34 -8.22
CA TRP A 139 16.24 -24.77 -7.88
C TRP A 139 17.05 -23.70 -7.16
N GLY A 140 17.91 -24.16 -6.25
CA GLY A 140 18.85 -23.34 -5.51
C GLY A 140 19.77 -22.46 -6.37
N GLY A 141 19.88 -21.18 -6.04
CA GLY A 141 20.92 -20.31 -6.58
C GLY A 141 20.80 -20.00 -8.08
N LYS A 142 19.59 -19.80 -8.60
CA LYS A 142 19.32 -19.54 -10.03
C LYS A 142 18.87 -18.12 -10.30
N SER A 143 19.40 -17.54 -11.37
CA SER A 143 19.05 -16.21 -11.86
C SER A 143 18.08 -16.26 -13.04
N LEU A 144 17.26 -15.23 -13.19
CA LEU A 144 16.50 -15.00 -14.43
C LEU A 144 17.43 -14.60 -15.57
N HIS A 145 18.47 -13.84 -15.26
CA HIS A 145 19.42 -13.33 -16.24
C HIS A 145 20.20 -14.41 -17.01
N VAL A 146 20.57 -15.53 -16.35
CA VAL A 146 21.39 -16.61 -16.92
C VAL A 146 20.65 -17.94 -16.94
N ASP A 147 20.25 -18.46 -15.77
CA ASP A 147 19.81 -19.85 -15.62
C ASP A 147 18.42 -20.07 -16.25
N PHE A 148 17.50 -19.16 -15.97
CA PHE A 148 16.14 -19.15 -16.50
C PHE A 148 15.98 -18.25 -17.72
N ARG A 149 17.10 -17.83 -18.34
CA ARG A 149 17.08 -16.89 -19.45
C ARG A 149 16.18 -17.40 -20.58
N PRO A 150 15.09 -16.69 -20.90
CA PRO A 150 14.12 -17.16 -21.90
C PRO A 150 14.66 -16.91 -23.32
N PRO A 151 14.27 -17.70 -24.33
CA PRO A 151 14.72 -17.55 -25.72
C PRO A 151 14.57 -16.14 -26.30
N GLY A 152 13.45 -15.46 -26.00
CA GLY A 152 13.08 -14.13 -26.46
C GLY A 152 13.99 -13.02 -25.93
N ALA A 153 14.71 -13.25 -24.83
CA ALA A 153 15.74 -12.35 -24.34
C ALA A 153 17.02 -12.35 -25.22
N GLY A 154 17.09 -13.24 -26.23
CA GLY A 154 18.27 -13.42 -27.08
C GLY A 154 19.46 -14.02 -26.34
N GLY A 155 20.53 -14.31 -27.07
CA GLY A 155 21.70 -15.02 -26.54
C GLY A 155 21.43 -16.51 -26.29
N GLU A 156 22.19 -17.12 -25.38
CA GLU A 156 22.01 -18.53 -25.03
C GLU A 156 20.79 -18.72 -24.11
N THR A 157 19.83 -19.54 -24.52
CA THR A 157 18.69 -19.92 -23.67
C THR A 157 19.18 -20.68 -22.44
N GLY A 158 18.75 -20.21 -21.28
CA GLY A 158 19.17 -20.73 -19.98
C GLY A 158 18.84 -22.21 -19.80
N PRO A 159 19.76 -22.99 -19.19
CA PRO A 159 19.56 -24.43 -19.02
C PRO A 159 18.35 -24.77 -18.13
N TYR A 160 18.03 -23.91 -17.16
CA TYR A 160 16.90 -24.12 -16.25
C TYR A 160 15.55 -23.68 -16.82
N TYR A 161 15.54 -22.77 -17.82
CA TYR A 161 14.35 -22.57 -18.66
C TYR A 161 14.00 -23.87 -19.39
N LYS A 162 14.96 -24.48 -20.08
CA LYS A 162 14.75 -25.74 -20.81
C LYS A 162 14.34 -26.88 -19.86
N LYS A 163 14.97 -26.96 -18.69
CA LYS A 163 14.66 -27.97 -17.67
C LYS A 163 13.25 -27.81 -17.11
N MET A 164 12.80 -26.58 -16.83
CA MET A 164 11.42 -26.30 -16.39
C MET A 164 10.39 -26.82 -17.40
N ILE A 165 10.58 -26.55 -18.70
CA ILE A 165 9.68 -27.04 -19.75
C ILE A 165 9.69 -28.57 -19.82
N ALA A 166 10.88 -29.18 -19.72
CA ALA A 166 11.01 -30.64 -19.75
C ALA A 166 10.30 -31.31 -18.56
N GLU A 167 10.53 -30.82 -17.34
CA GLU A 167 9.89 -31.35 -16.13
C GLU A 167 8.38 -31.11 -16.09
N TYR A 168 7.90 -29.98 -16.64
CA TYR A 168 6.47 -29.75 -16.81
C TYR A 168 5.82 -30.79 -17.73
N ARG A 169 6.43 -31.07 -18.89
CA ARG A 169 5.93 -32.10 -19.83
C ARG A 169 5.99 -33.50 -19.22
N GLU A 170 7.10 -33.83 -18.57
CA GLU A 170 7.26 -35.10 -17.84
C GLU A 170 6.16 -35.28 -16.80
N ALA A 171 5.88 -34.23 -16.01
CA ALA A 171 4.83 -34.26 -15.02
C ALA A 171 3.45 -34.52 -15.63
N LEU A 172 3.10 -33.90 -16.76
CA LEU A 172 1.84 -34.13 -17.45
C LEU A 172 1.71 -35.56 -17.99
N ASP A 173 2.78 -36.10 -18.55
CA ASP A 173 2.81 -37.46 -19.11
C ASP A 173 2.69 -38.52 -18.00
N ALA A 174 3.19 -38.22 -16.80
CA ALA A 174 3.19 -39.14 -15.65
C ALA A 174 1.90 -39.11 -14.81
N ILE A 175 0.95 -38.18 -15.06
CA ILE A 175 -0.25 -38.00 -14.21
C ILE A 175 -1.04 -39.30 -14.03
N ASP A 176 -1.30 -40.01 -15.13
CA ASP A 176 -2.17 -41.19 -15.10
C ASP A 176 -1.53 -42.36 -14.30
N GLU A 177 -0.19 -42.38 -14.19
CA GLU A 177 0.58 -43.38 -13.43
C GLU A 177 0.78 -42.95 -11.97
N GLU A 178 1.26 -41.73 -11.74
CA GLU A 178 1.58 -41.20 -10.40
C GLU A 178 0.31 -40.87 -9.59
N PHE A 179 -0.78 -40.50 -10.26
CA PHE A 179 -2.06 -40.12 -9.65
C PHE A 179 -3.23 -40.90 -10.28
N PRO A 180 -3.43 -42.19 -9.95
CA PRO A 180 -4.47 -43.01 -10.56
C PRO A 180 -5.90 -42.44 -10.44
N ASN A 181 -6.18 -41.63 -9.41
CA ASN A 181 -7.48 -40.96 -9.21
C ASN A 181 -7.75 -39.85 -10.24
N LEU A 182 -6.71 -39.37 -10.91
CA LEU A 182 -6.77 -38.34 -11.94
C LEU A 182 -6.70 -38.92 -13.36
N ALA A 183 -6.50 -40.23 -13.49
CA ALA A 183 -6.21 -40.87 -14.76
C ALA A 183 -7.31 -40.61 -15.80
N GLY A 184 -6.88 -40.23 -17.01
CA GLY A 184 -7.79 -40.00 -18.14
C GLY A 184 -8.57 -38.67 -18.10
N ARG A 185 -8.42 -37.85 -17.05
CA ARG A 185 -9.01 -36.51 -17.01
C ARG A 185 -8.28 -35.55 -17.96
N PRO A 186 -8.99 -34.61 -18.62
CA PRO A 186 -8.33 -33.55 -19.38
C PRO A 186 -7.48 -32.65 -18.47
N ARG A 187 -6.42 -32.05 -19.01
CA ARG A 187 -5.47 -31.21 -18.26
C ARG A 187 -5.56 -29.77 -18.73
N LYS A 188 -5.61 -28.81 -17.80
CA LYS A 188 -5.64 -27.37 -18.11
C LYS A 188 -4.60 -26.63 -17.28
N LEU A 189 -3.59 -26.08 -17.95
CA LEU A 189 -2.69 -25.12 -17.33
C LEU A 189 -3.46 -23.85 -16.98
N SER A 190 -3.63 -23.60 -15.69
CA SER A 190 -4.54 -22.59 -15.15
C SER A 190 -3.82 -21.38 -14.57
N GLY A 191 -2.51 -21.50 -14.31
CA GLY A 191 -1.70 -20.38 -13.90
C GLY A 191 -0.22 -20.72 -13.71
N PHE A 192 0.58 -19.66 -13.65
CA PHE A 192 2.03 -19.72 -13.42
C PHE A 192 2.40 -18.81 -12.25
N PHE A 193 3.19 -19.35 -11.32
CA PHE A 193 3.75 -18.61 -10.20
C PHE A 193 5.26 -18.48 -10.38
N TRP A 194 5.75 -17.25 -10.27
CA TRP A 194 7.18 -16.95 -10.32
C TRP A 194 7.65 -16.37 -8.99
N PHE A 195 8.55 -17.06 -8.31
CA PHE A 195 9.16 -16.57 -7.06
C PHE A 195 10.68 -16.68 -7.09
N GLN A 196 11.31 -15.63 -7.61
CA GLN A 196 12.74 -15.59 -7.90
C GLN A 196 13.24 -14.15 -7.93
N GLY A 197 14.50 -13.92 -7.56
CA GLY A 197 15.15 -12.62 -7.77
C GLY A 197 16.43 -12.42 -6.97
N TRP A 198 16.62 -13.18 -5.87
CA TRP A 198 17.78 -13.02 -4.97
C TRP A 198 19.12 -13.03 -5.71
N ASN A 199 19.33 -14.01 -6.59
CA ASN A 199 20.60 -14.15 -7.30
C ASN A 199 20.82 -13.11 -8.40
N ASP A 200 19.76 -12.52 -8.95
CA ASP A 200 19.87 -11.41 -9.91
C ASP A 200 20.45 -10.15 -9.25
N MET A 201 20.33 -9.98 -7.93
CA MET A 201 21.03 -8.89 -7.23
C MET A 201 22.56 -9.00 -7.26
N PHE A 202 23.07 -10.20 -7.47
CA PHE A 202 24.52 -10.49 -7.45
C PHE A 202 25.05 -10.87 -8.83
N THR A 203 24.22 -10.75 -9.87
CA THR A 203 24.60 -11.02 -11.25
C THR A 203 24.73 -9.70 -11.99
N GLU A 204 25.89 -9.44 -12.59
CA GLU A 204 26.15 -8.19 -13.31
C GLU A 204 25.15 -7.99 -14.46
N GLY A 205 24.54 -6.81 -14.55
CA GLY A 205 23.54 -6.47 -15.58
C GLY A 205 22.15 -7.11 -15.38
N ALA A 206 21.96 -7.90 -14.32
CA ALA A 206 20.71 -8.64 -14.12
C ALA A 206 19.56 -7.76 -13.61
N LEU A 207 19.84 -6.80 -12.71
CA LEU A 207 18.81 -5.88 -12.21
C LEU A 207 18.25 -5.00 -13.33
N GLU A 208 19.11 -4.48 -14.19
CA GLU A 208 18.74 -3.64 -15.33
C GLU A 208 17.94 -4.41 -16.38
N ALA A 209 18.28 -5.69 -16.58
CA ALA A 209 17.60 -6.55 -17.55
C ALA A 209 16.36 -7.27 -16.99
N TYR A 210 16.11 -7.21 -15.68
CA TYR A 210 15.13 -8.08 -15.01
C TYR A 210 13.73 -7.93 -15.59
N GLU A 211 13.24 -6.69 -15.70
CA GLU A 211 11.89 -6.41 -16.20
C GLU A 211 11.69 -6.97 -17.62
N GLN A 212 12.66 -6.70 -18.51
CA GLN A 212 12.58 -7.15 -19.90
C GLN A 212 12.69 -8.66 -20.02
N ASN A 213 13.60 -9.30 -19.28
CA ASN A 213 13.74 -10.75 -19.26
C ASN A 213 12.49 -11.42 -18.70
N MET A 214 11.85 -10.83 -17.69
CA MET A 214 10.63 -11.39 -17.10
C MET A 214 9.45 -11.30 -18.08
N SER A 215 9.34 -10.19 -18.82
CA SER A 215 8.39 -10.07 -19.93
C SER A 215 8.62 -11.14 -21.00
N HIS A 216 9.87 -11.36 -21.41
CA HIS A 216 10.20 -12.44 -22.35
C HIS A 216 9.86 -13.83 -21.81
N LEU A 217 10.09 -14.09 -20.52
CA LEU A 217 9.76 -15.36 -19.89
C LEU A 217 8.26 -15.65 -19.99
N ILE A 218 7.44 -14.65 -19.66
CA ILE A 218 5.97 -14.75 -19.73
C ILE A 218 5.53 -15.04 -21.17
N ASP A 219 6.01 -14.25 -22.14
CA ASP A 219 5.60 -14.39 -23.55
C ASP A 219 6.07 -15.72 -24.16
N ASP A 220 7.28 -16.14 -23.85
CA ASP A 220 7.83 -17.41 -24.34
C ASP A 220 7.12 -18.62 -23.71
N LEU A 221 6.75 -18.56 -22.42
CA LEU A 221 5.95 -19.61 -21.78
C LEU A 221 4.57 -19.73 -22.43
N ARG A 222 3.90 -18.61 -22.65
CA ARG A 222 2.59 -18.57 -23.33
C ARG A 222 2.66 -19.21 -24.71
N LYS A 223 3.74 -18.94 -25.44
CA LYS A 223 4.00 -19.53 -26.76
C LYS A 223 4.36 -21.02 -26.69
N GLU A 224 5.32 -21.38 -25.84
CA GLU A 224 5.87 -22.75 -25.72
C GLU A 224 4.83 -23.74 -25.19
N LEU A 225 3.94 -23.28 -24.32
CA LEU A 225 2.87 -24.08 -23.72
C LEU A 225 1.52 -23.92 -24.43
N ALA A 226 1.46 -23.08 -25.48
CA ALA A 226 0.26 -22.78 -26.27
C ALA A 226 -0.94 -22.27 -25.44
N VAL A 227 -0.66 -21.41 -24.45
CA VAL A 227 -1.67 -20.74 -23.61
C VAL A 227 -1.46 -19.23 -23.70
N PRO A 228 -2.01 -18.54 -24.73
CA PRO A 228 -1.72 -17.12 -25.00
C PRO A 228 -2.12 -16.19 -23.84
N ASP A 229 -3.14 -16.57 -23.09
CA ASP A 229 -3.66 -15.82 -21.94
C ASP A 229 -3.31 -16.50 -20.62
N LEU A 230 -2.15 -17.16 -20.50
CA LEU A 230 -1.73 -17.78 -19.24
C LEU A 230 -1.71 -16.74 -18.09
N PRO A 231 -2.48 -16.97 -17.02
CA PRO A 231 -2.42 -16.14 -15.82
C PRO A 231 -1.09 -16.28 -15.10
N VAL A 232 -0.49 -15.15 -14.70
CA VAL A 232 0.82 -15.12 -14.05
C VAL A 232 0.78 -14.32 -12.76
N VAL A 233 1.31 -14.87 -11.68
CA VAL A 233 1.56 -14.14 -10.43
C VAL A 233 3.06 -14.11 -10.12
N ILE A 234 3.60 -12.92 -9.99
CA ILE A 234 4.99 -12.62 -9.65
C ILE A 234 5.06 -12.34 -8.15
N GLY A 235 5.73 -13.21 -7.40
CA GLY A 235 6.03 -12.96 -5.99
C GLY A 235 7.25 -12.06 -5.84
N GLU A 236 7.08 -10.93 -5.14
CA GLU A 236 8.20 -10.06 -4.76
C GLU A 236 9.27 -10.88 -4.04
N THR A 237 10.55 -10.66 -4.34
CA THR A 237 11.64 -11.11 -3.45
C THR A 237 11.75 -10.16 -2.26
N GLY A 238 10.73 -10.15 -1.39
CA GLY A 238 10.56 -9.16 -0.33
C GLY A 238 11.56 -9.26 0.82
N ASN A 239 12.32 -10.35 0.88
CA ASN A 239 13.45 -10.50 1.79
C ASN A 239 14.74 -9.86 1.27
N ALA A 240 14.78 -9.42 0.00
CA ALA A 240 15.92 -8.73 -0.58
C ALA A 240 15.97 -7.26 -0.14
N GLY A 241 17.14 -6.78 0.25
CA GLY A 241 17.39 -5.35 0.51
C GLY A 241 17.54 -4.49 -0.75
N SER A 242 16.90 -4.84 -1.87
CA SER A 242 17.00 -4.14 -3.16
C SER A 242 15.65 -3.64 -3.64
N LEU A 243 15.40 -2.33 -3.49
CA LEU A 243 14.23 -1.67 -4.07
C LEU A 243 14.23 -1.74 -5.60
N VAL A 244 15.41 -1.66 -6.23
CA VAL A 244 15.55 -1.74 -7.69
C VAL A 244 14.99 -3.07 -8.23
N LEU A 245 15.34 -4.20 -7.60
CA LEU A 245 14.80 -5.50 -7.99
C LEU A 245 13.28 -5.56 -7.82
N ARG A 246 12.78 -5.11 -6.67
CA ARG A 246 11.34 -5.16 -6.34
C ARG A 246 10.54 -4.32 -7.33
N HIS A 247 11.05 -3.14 -7.69
CA HIS A 247 10.45 -2.28 -8.70
C HIS A 247 10.48 -2.94 -10.08
N ALA A 248 11.60 -3.54 -10.48
CA ALA A 248 11.67 -4.26 -11.76
C ALA A 248 10.71 -5.45 -11.82
N GLN A 249 10.53 -6.20 -10.72
CA GLN A 249 9.53 -7.27 -10.61
C GLN A 249 8.10 -6.74 -10.78
N ALA A 250 7.80 -5.61 -10.13
CA ALA A 250 6.48 -5.01 -10.14
C ALA A 250 6.14 -4.33 -11.49
N ALA A 251 7.13 -3.70 -12.14
CA ALA A 251 6.97 -2.97 -13.39
C ALA A 251 6.50 -3.86 -14.55
N VAL A 252 6.90 -5.13 -14.57
CA VAL A 252 6.45 -6.09 -15.59
C VAL A 252 4.93 -6.19 -15.59
N ALA A 253 4.30 -6.34 -14.43
CA ALA A 253 2.85 -6.48 -14.31
C ALA A 253 2.08 -5.20 -14.72
N GLU A 254 2.74 -4.05 -14.80
CA GLU A 254 2.14 -2.77 -15.20
C GLU A 254 2.20 -2.53 -16.73
N ARG A 255 2.84 -3.43 -17.50
CA ARG A 255 2.90 -3.30 -18.96
C ARG A 255 1.50 -3.46 -19.59
N PRO A 256 1.10 -2.61 -20.56
CA PRO A 256 -0.26 -2.60 -21.10
C PRO A 256 -0.76 -3.96 -21.63
N GLN A 257 0.11 -4.76 -22.26
CA GLN A 257 -0.23 -6.08 -22.81
C GLN A 257 -0.54 -7.15 -21.76
N TYR A 258 -0.28 -6.86 -20.48
CA TYR A 258 -0.44 -7.80 -19.38
C TYR A 258 -1.59 -7.45 -18.41
N ARG A 259 -2.28 -6.34 -18.65
CA ARG A 259 -3.44 -5.91 -17.86
C ARG A 259 -4.51 -7.00 -17.82
N GLY A 260 -5.03 -7.25 -16.62
CA GLY A 260 -6.02 -8.28 -16.30
C GLY A 260 -5.47 -9.70 -16.16
N ASN A 261 -4.19 -9.97 -16.44
CA ASN A 261 -3.71 -11.35 -16.58
C ASN A 261 -2.32 -11.66 -16.01
N VAL A 262 -1.48 -10.64 -15.78
CA VAL A 262 -0.23 -10.79 -15.00
C VAL A 262 -0.32 -9.88 -13.80
N SER A 263 0.01 -10.37 -12.61
CA SER A 263 0.06 -9.53 -11.42
C SER A 263 1.32 -9.74 -10.60
N TYR A 264 1.55 -8.80 -9.69
CA TYR A 264 2.64 -8.81 -8.72
C TYR A 264 2.06 -8.73 -7.30
N VAL A 265 2.63 -9.49 -6.39
CA VAL A 265 2.30 -9.42 -4.95
C VAL A 265 3.52 -9.06 -4.11
N SER A 266 3.33 -8.11 -3.19
CA SER A 266 4.30 -7.79 -2.15
C SER A 266 4.37 -8.93 -1.14
N THR A 267 5.58 -9.28 -0.72
CA THR A 267 5.84 -10.29 0.30
C THR A 267 6.71 -9.77 1.44
N ALA A 268 7.32 -8.59 1.31
CA ALA A 268 8.28 -8.04 2.26
C ALA A 268 7.76 -7.91 3.70
N GLN A 269 6.46 -7.74 3.88
CA GLN A 269 5.80 -7.70 5.19
C GLN A 269 5.93 -8.99 5.99
N PHE A 270 6.20 -10.10 5.30
CA PHE A 270 6.40 -11.40 5.92
C PHE A 270 7.84 -11.62 6.40
N MET A 271 8.73 -10.64 6.25
CA MET A 271 10.11 -10.75 6.71
C MET A 271 10.16 -10.58 8.23
N ARG A 272 10.36 -11.69 8.92
CA ARG A 272 10.49 -11.71 10.38
C ARG A 272 11.93 -11.45 10.80
N ARG A 273 12.11 -11.05 12.05
CA ARG A 273 13.45 -10.72 12.57
C ARG A 273 14.28 -11.99 12.69
N PRO A 274 15.61 -11.90 12.49
CA PRO A 274 16.50 -13.04 12.68
C PRO A 274 16.30 -13.69 14.06
N GLN A 275 16.18 -12.89 15.12
CA GLN A 275 16.15 -13.35 16.52
C GLN A 275 14.86 -14.08 16.91
N ASP A 276 13.79 -13.93 16.12
CA ASP A 276 12.51 -14.62 16.30
C ASP A 276 12.35 -15.79 15.33
N SER A 277 13.38 -16.06 14.53
CA SER A 277 13.34 -17.07 13.48
C SER A 277 14.27 -18.25 13.79
N PRO A 278 14.05 -19.41 13.16
CA PRO A 278 14.86 -20.59 13.43
C PRO A 278 16.32 -20.39 13.01
N ASN A 279 16.53 -19.74 11.86
CA ASN A 279 17.84 -19.62 11.22
C ASN A 279 18.32 -18.17 11.11
N VAL A 280 18.89 -17.62 12.18
CA VAL A 280 19.33 -16.21 12.30
C VAL A 280 20.23 -15.70 11.15
N GLY A 281 20.99 -16.58 10.48
CA GLY A 281 21.92 -16.23 9.40
C GLY A 281 21.34 -16.34 7.98
N HIS A 282 20.13 -16.88 7.82
CA HIS A 282 19.58 -17.27 6.51
C HIS A 282 18.56 -16.25 5.99
N GLY A 283 18.88 -14.96 5.98
CA GLY A 283 17.96 -13.92 5.51
C GLY A 283 17.51 -14.09 4.04
N HIS A 284 18.35 -14.72 3.21
CA HIS A 284 18.02 -15.10 1.83
C HIS A 284 16.87 -16.11 1.72
N HIS A 285 16.53 -16.77 2.83
CA HIS A 285 15.48 -17.77 2.99
C HIS A 285 14.47 -17.38 4.08
N TRP A 286 14.22 -16.08 4.27
CA TRP A 286 13.29 -15.61 5.30
C TRP A 286 13.58 -16.18 6.69
N PHE A 287 14.86 -16.45 6.96
CA PHE A 287 15.35 -17.11 8.18
C PHE A 287 14.69 -18.47 8.50
N GLY A 288 14.08 -19.13 7.50
CA GLY A 288 13.31 -20.36 7.66
C GLY A 288 12.04 -20.20 8.49
N HIS A 289 11.54 -18.98 8.65
CA HIS A 289 10.38 -18.69 9.49
C HIS A 289 9.08 -19.20 8.85
N ALA A 290 8.32 -20.01 9.57
CA ALA A 290 7.15 -20.70 9.01
C ALA A 290 6.02 -19.74 8.62
N GLU A 291 5.72 -18.73 9.45
CA GLU A 291 4.72 -17.71 9.09
C GLU A 291 5.08 -16.98 7.79
N SER A 292 6.38 -16.82 7.49
CA SER A 292 6.81 -16.08 6.32
C SER A 292 6.41 -16.79 5.03
N TYR A 293 6.72 -18.09 4.94
CA TYR A 293 6.37 -18.91 3.79
C TYR A 293 4.86 -19.16 3.70
N PHE A 294 4.18 -19.31 4.84
CA PHE A 294 2.73 -19.39 4.90
C PHE A 294 2.07 -18.14 4.30
N GLY A 295 2.49 -16.95 4.75
CA GLY A 295 1.99 -15.68 4.27
C GLY A 295 2.26 -15.45 2.78
N VAL A 296 3.46 -15.82 2.30
CA VAL A 296 3.80 -15.79 0.87
C VAL A 296 2.86 -16.69 0.06
N GLY A 297 2.61 -17.93 0.51
CA GLY A 297 1.68 -18.84 -0.15
C GLY A 297 0.24 -18.33 -0.20
N ASP A 298 -0.21 -17.71 0.90
CA ASP A 298 -1.56 -17.12 1.01
C ASP A 298 -1.78 -15.99 -0.01
N VAL A 299 -0.88 -15.01 -0.07
CA VAL A 299 -1.03 -13.86 -0.99
C VAL A 299 -0.88 -14.28 -2.46
N LEU A 300 0.01 -15.23 -2.77
CA LEU A 300 0.14 -15.76 -4.12
C LEU A 300 -1.16 -16.45 -4.55
N GLY A 301 -1.70 -17.34 -3.71
CA GLY A 301 -2.93 -18.07 -4.01
C GLY A 301 -4.13 -17.13 -4.21
N ARG A 302 -4.33 -16.16 -3.31
CA ARG A 302 -5.45 -15.20 -3.42
C ARG A 302 -5.35 -14.35 -4.68
N GLU A 303 -4.15 -13.91 -5.04
CA GLU A 303 -3.96 -13.11 -6.24
C GLU A 303 -4.20 -13.91 -7.52
N MET A 304 -3.81 -15.19 -7.55
CA MET A 304 -4.15 -16.05 -8.67
C MET A 304 -5.67 -16.21 -8.80
N LEU A 305 -6.38 -16.46 -7.69
CA LEU A 305 -7.84 -16.52 -7.69
C LEU A 305 -8.47 -15.23 -8.20
N ARG A 306 -7.97 -14.06 -7.77
CA ARG A 306 -8.43 -12.75 -8.23
C ARG A 306 -8.39 -12.65 -9.76
N ILE A 307 -7.27 -13.04 -10.36
CA ILE A 307 -7.06 -12.96 -11.82
C ILE A 307 -7.94 -13.97 -12.56
N ILE A 308 -8.01 -15.22 -12.10
CA ILE A 308 -8.70 -16.29 -12.85
C ILE A 308 -10.22 -16.30 -12.65
N THR A 309 -10.74 -15.64 -11.61
CA THR A 309 -12.18 -15.57 -11.31
C THR A 309 -12.81 -14.22 -11.63
N ASN A 310 -12.04 -13.23 -12.10
CA ASN A 310 -12.46 -11.82 -12.25
C ASN A 310 -13.06 -11.19 -10.98
N GLY A 311 -12.79 -11.77 -9.81
CA GLY A 311 -13.25 -11.26 -8.53
C GLY A 311 -12.41 -10.08 -8.05
N THR A 312 -13.04 -9.06 -7.47
CA THR A 312 -12.33 -8.13 -6.58
C THR A 312 -11.86 -8.93 -5.36
N PRO A 313 -10.58 -8.86 -4.95
CA PRO A 313 -10.11 -9.61 -3.79
C PRO A 313 -10.83 -9.07 -2.54
N ALA A 314 -11.28 -9.97 -1.67
CA ALA A 314 -11.89 -9.61 -0.39
C ALA A 314 -10.92 -8.71 0.40
N GLY A 315 -11.39 -7.54 0.85
CA GLY A 315 -10.58 -6.53 1.52
C GLY A 315 -11.11 -5.10 1.41
N SER A 316 -11.90 -4.76 0.38
CA SER A 316 -12.68 -3.51 0.33
C SER A 316 -13.99 -3.59 1.11
N ASP A 317 -14.30 -4.76 1.65
CA ASP A 317 -15.58 -5.06 2.29
C ASP A 317 -15.77 -4.26 3.59
N GLU A 318 -14.69 -3.72 4.17
CA GLU A 318 -14.72 -2.84 5.36
C GLU A 318 -15.12 -1.39 5.05
N HIS A 319 -14.87 -0.91 3.81
CA HIS A 319 -15.20 0.45 3.35
C HIS A 319 -15.83 0.45 1.93
N PRO A 320 -16.99 -0.20 1.72
CA PRO A 320 -17.60 -0.28 0.40
C PRO A 320 -18.18 1.07 -0.01
N GLY A 321 -17.70 1.63 -1.12
CA GLY A 321 -18.36 2.73 -1.81
C GLY A 321 -19.49 2.25 -2.73
N PRO A 322 -20.43 3.13 -3.14
CA PRO A 322 -21.39 2.80 -4.18
C PRO A 322 -20.67 2.54 -5.50
N ALA A 323 -21.23 1.64 -6.30
CA ALA A 323 -20.74 1.40 -7.64
C ALA A 323 -20.81 2.67 -8.51
N VAL A 324 -19.96 2.74 -9.52
CA VAL A 324 -19.97 3.81 -10.51
C VAL A 324 -20.58 3.38 -11.83
N ALA A 325 -21.17 4.32 -12.57
CA ALA A 325 -21.68 4.04 -13.90
C ALA A 325 -20.54 3.74 -14.90
N PRO A 326 -20.63 2.67 -15.70
CA PRO A 326 -19.64 2.41 -16.75
C PRO A 326 -19.74 3.46 -17.86
N GLY A 327 -18.64 3.71 -18.57
CA GLY A 327 -18.66 4.62 -19.72
C GLY A 327 -17.28 5.15 -20.10
N ASN A 328 -17.23 5.92 -21.19
CA ASN A 328 -16.04 6.58 -21.72
C ASN A 328 -16.11 8.13 -21.67
N THR A 329 -17.13 8.68 -21.02
CA THR A 329 -17.31 10.12 -20.74
C THR A 329 -16.90 10.43 -19.30
N ALA A 330 -17.01 11.71 -18.89
CA ALA A 330 -16.55 12.22 -17.61
C ALA A 330 -15.04 11.91 -17.41
N THR A 331 -14.66 11.44 -16.21
CA THR A 331 -13.28 11.12 -15.82
C THR A 331 -12.58 10.14 -16.77
N ALA A 332 -13.30 9.22 -17.42
CA ALA A 332 -12.72 8.23 -18.33
C ALA A 332 -12.04 8.85 -19.55
N ARG A 333 -12.39 10.10 -19.91
CA ARG A 333 -11.75 10.85 -21.00
C ARG A 333 -10.25 11.02 -20.79
N TRP A 334 -9.79 11.07 -19.54
CA TRP A 334 -8.39 11.39 -19.21
C TRP A 334 -7.64 10.23 -18.53
N ALA A 335 -8.34 9.34 -17.83
CA ALA A 335 -7.74 8.35 -16.95
C ALA A 335 -6.61 7.54 -17.62
N SER A 336 -6.87 6.89 -18.76
CA SER A 336 -5.84 6.09 -19.45
C SER A 336 -4.69 6.93 -19.98
N THR A 337 -4.97 8.09 -20.58
CA THR A 337 -3.94 8.95 -21.17
C THR A 337 -3.01 9.54 -20.11
N LEU A 338 -3.58 10.01 -19.00
CA LEU A 338 -2.80 10.50 -17.86
C LEU A 338 -2.04 9.36 -17.20
N PHE A 339 -2.67 8.18 -17.04
CA PHE A 339 -2.00 7.00 -16.52
C PHE A 339 -0.76 6.69 -17.35
N ASP A 340 -0.90 6.49 -18.65
CA ASP A 340 0.20 6.14 -19.57
C ASP A 340 1.28 7.24 -19.66
N GLY A 341 0.93 8.51 -19.45
CA GLY A 341 1.87 9.64 -19.46
C GLY A 341 2.63 9.89 -18.15
N TYR A 342 2.17 9.28 -17.04
CA TYR A 342 2.74 9.45 -15.71
C TYR A 342 3.93 8.51 -15.47
N SER A 343 5.05 9.05 -14.95
CA SER A 343 6.24 8.28 -14.60
C SER A 343 6.32 8.02 -13.09
N ALA A 344 6.02 6.78 -12.69
CA ALA A 344 6.15 6.35 -11.30
C ALA A 344 7.58 6.54 -10.76
N ASP A 345 8.59 6.29 -11.60
CA ASP A 345 10.00 6.44 -11.22
C ASP A 345 10.36 7.89 -10.88
N ARG A 346 9.94 8.86 -11.70
CA ARG A 346 10.21 10.29 -11.42
C ARG A 346 9.52 10.78 -10.15
N ALA A 347 8.29 10.31 -9.90
CA ALA A 347 7.61 10.58 -8.65
C ALA A 347 8.43 10.01 -7.49
N PHE A 348 8.84 8.74 -7.59
CA PHE A 348 9.61 8.04 -6.56
C PHE A 348 10.99 8.66 -6.32
N GLU A 349 11.67 9.19 -7.35
CA GLU A 349 12.92 9.95 -7.21
C GLU A 349 12.72 11.18 -6.32
N THR A 350 11.61 11.90 -6.48
CA THR A 350 11.27 13.05 -5.64
C THR A 350 10.91 12.63 -4.22
N ILE A 351 10.15 11.53 -4.06
CA ILE A 351 9.81 10.96 -2.75
C ILE A 351 11.09 10.55 -2.02
N ALA A 352 11.98 9.83 -2.71
CA ALA A 352 13.26 9.39 -2.18
C ALA A 352 14.21 10.56 -1.89
N TYR A 353 14.08 11.69 -2.59
CA TYR A 353 14.79 12.92 -2.25
C TYR A 353 14.24 13.52 -0.95
N ALA A 354 12.92 13.66 -0.83
CA ALA A 354 12.26 14.24 0.33
C ALA A 354 12.43 13.38 1.61
N ASP A 355 12.30 12.05 1.53
CA ASP A 355 12.45 11.11 2.66
C ASP A 355 13.83 11.17 3.32
N ARG A 356 14.86 11.68 2.63
CA ARG A 356 16.21 11.86 3.21
C ARG A 356 16.25 12.93 4.30
N TRP A 357 15.21 13.75 4.40
CA TRP A 357 15.20 14.94 5.22
C TRP A 357 14.20 14.85 6.38
N PHE A 358 14.50 15.62 7.44
CA PHE A 358 13.49 16.02 8.41
C PHE A 358 12.94 17.37 7.93
N ARG A 359 11.66 17.46 7.57
CA ARG A 359 11.16 18.61 6.79
C ARG A 359 10.26 19.55 7.60
N GLU A 360 10.68 19.96 8.80
CA GLU A 360 9.90 21.00 9.50
C GLU A 360 9.93 22.33 8.77
N PRO A 361 8.85 23.12 8.86
CA PRO A 361 8.74 24.42 8.21
C PRO A 361 9.99 25.30 8.41
N GLY A 362 10.53 25.79 7.30
CA GLY A 362 11.69 26.69 7.26
C GLY A 362 13.05 26.05 7.59
N ASN A 363 13.10 24.75 7.91
CA ASN A 363 14.35 24.06 8.19
C ASN A 363 15.06 23.63 6.89
N GLU A 364 16.30 23.13 6.99
CA GLU A 364 17.09 22.78 5.80
C GLU A 364 16.42 21.73 4.89
N GLY A 365 15.69 20.79 5.47
CA GLY A 365 15.03 19.71 4.75
C GLY A 365 13.78 20.16 4.01
N PHE A 366 12.96 20.99 4.66
CA PHE A 366 11.77 21.59 4.06
C PHE A 366 12.16 22.49 2.88
N GLU A 367 13.16 23.35 3.09
CA GLU A 367 13.64 24.28 2.09
C GLU A 367 14.29 23.56 0.91
N ALA A 368 15.12 22.53 1.15
CA ALA A 368 15.71 21.71 0.10
C ALA A 368 14.64 20.98 -0.74
N THR A 369 13.58 20.49 -0.09
CA THR A 369 12.47 19.81 -0.78
C THR A 369 11.68 20.79 -1.66
N LEU A 370 11.38 21.99 -1.16
CA LEU A 370 10.75 23.04 -1.97
C LEU A 370 11.61 23.50 -3.14
N ASP A 371 12.93 23.63 -2.93
CA ASP A 371 13.85 24.03 -3.99
C ASP A 371 13.92 22.96 -5.09
N HIS A 372 13.93 21.67 -4.72
CA HIS A 372 13.83 20.55 -5.68
C HIS A 372 12.52 20.61 -6.48
N VAL A 373 11.38 20.83 -5.81
CA VAL A 373 10.06 21.01 -6.47
C VAL A 373 10.10 22.19 -7.45
N LEU A 374 10.64 23.34 -7.03
CA LEU A 374 10.75 24.55 -7.85
C LEU A 374 11.64 24.35 -9.07
N GLU A 375 12.78 23.69 -8.90
CA GLU A 375 13.69 23.36 -10.01
C GLU A 375 12.97 22.52 -11.05
N GLN A 376 12.34 21.42 -10.62
CA GLN A 376 11.61 20.52 -11.49
C GLN A 376 10.44 21.22 -12.21
N LEU A 377 9.67 22.06 -11.51
CA LEU A 377 8.59 22.85 -12.14
C LEU A 377 9.13 23.82 -13.22
N ARG A 378 10.27 24.48 -12.97
CA ARG A 378 10.91 25.39 -13.93
C ARG A 378 11.47 24.66 -15.15
N GLU A 379 11.88 23.40 -15.01
CA GLU A 379 12.26 22.55 -16.14
C GLU A 379 11.06 22.23 -17.03
N VAL A 380 9.88 22.02 -16.43
CA VAL A 380 8.63 21.83 -17.17
C VAL A 380 8.21 23.10 -17.91
N GLY A 381 8.53 24.28 -17.39
CA GLY A 381 8.22 25.58 -18.01
C GLY A 381 7.39 26.53 -17.14
N PHE A 382 7.07 26.12 -15.90
CA PHE A 382 6.38 27.00 -14.95
C PHE A 382 7.24 28.25 -14.64
N GLY A 383 6.60 29.42 -14.67
CA GLY A 383 7.23 30.73 -14.54
C GLY A 383 7.89 31.26 -15.82
N LYS A 384 7.92 30.48 -16.91
CA LYS A 384 8.49 30.88 -18.20
C LYS A 384 7.42 31.07 -19.28
N GLU A 385 6.35 30.29 -19.22
CA GLU A 385 5.24 30.33 -20.19
C GLU A 385 4.03 31.02 -19.58
N GLU A 386 3.30 31.80 -20.37
CA GLU A 386 2.10 32.54 -19.92
C GLU A 386 1.05 31.62 -19.29
N MET A 387 0.89 30.42 -19.87
CA MET A 387 -0.08 29.41 -19.44
C MET A 387 0.41 28.55 -18.25
N LEU A 388 1.66 28.73 -17.81
CA LEU A 388 2.28 27.97 -16.72
C LEU A 388 2.87 28.95 -15.70
N GLN A 389 2.08 29.37 -14.74
CA GLN A 389 2.49 30.37 -13.74
C GLN A 389 3.13 29.71 -12.53
N LEU A 390 4.08 30.38 -11.90
CA LEU A 390 4.78 29.91 -10.70
C LEU A 390 4.93 31.04 -9.70
N GLU A 391 4.51 30.80 -8.47
CA GLU A 391 4.56 31.76 -7.37
C GLU A 391 5.19 31.10 -6.14
N VAL A 392 6.00 31.87 -5.41
CA VAL A 392 6.50 31.52 -4.07
C VAL A 392 6.01 32.61 -3.13
N ILE A 393 5.08 32.25 -2.25
CA ILE A 393 4.48 33.15 -1.28
C ILE A 393 5.27 33.04 0.01
N GLU A 394 5.81 34.16 0.50
CA GLU A 394 6.53 34.22 1.76
C GLU A 394 5.68 34.88 2.84
N THR A 395 5.57 34.24 4.00
CA THR A 395 4.86 34.77 5.17
C THR A 395 5.68 34.62 6.45
N PRO A 396 5.43 35.40 7.51
CA PRO A 396 6.12 35.21 8.78
C PRO A 396 5.76 33.86 9.44
N MET A 397 6.76 33.14 9.97
CA MET A 397 6.53 31.95 10.79
C MET A 397 6.09 32.29 12.22
N ARG A 398 5.25 31.44 12.81
CA ARG A 398 4.81 31.56 14.22
C ARG A 398 5.89 31.16 15.22
N SER A 399 6.72 30.18 14.86
CA SER A 399 7.84 29.65 15.63
C SER A 399 9.13 29.73 14.81
N GLU A 400 10.28 29.61 15.46
CA GLU A 400 11.55 29.50 14.74
C GLU A 400 11.64 28.16 14.02
N ALA A 401 12.26 28.15 12.83
CA ALA A 401 12.58 26.93 12.11
C ALA A 401 13.41 26.02 13.00
N TRP A 402 12.97 24.76 13.17
CA TRP A 402 13.57 23.81 14.09
C TRP A 402 14.28 22.70 13.32
N THR A 403 15.58 22.52 13.59
CA THR A 403 16.40 21.51 12.90
C THR A 403 17.07 20.58 13.91
N PRO A 404 16.66 19.29 13.99
CA PRO A 404 17.35 18.29 14.79
C PRO A 404 18.64 17.86 14.07
N LYS A 405 19.79 17.97 14.74
CA LYS A 405 21.09 17.59 14.16
C LYS A 405 21.57 16.23 14.63
N SER A 406 21.37 15.92 15.90
CA SER A 406 21.71 14.61 16.45
C SER A 406 21.01 14.37 17.77
N ALA A 407 20.74 13.12 18.11
CA ALA A 407 20.42 12.73 19.47
C ALA A 407 20.92 11.31 19.79
N GLN A 408 21.12 11.04 21.07
CA GLN A 408 21.49 9.74 21.59
C GLN A 408 20.85 9.51 22.96
N LEU A 409 20.29 8.31 23.14
CA LEU A 409 19.75 7.80 24.40
C LEU A 409 20.57 6.58 24.82
N LYS A 410 21.17 6.62 26.00
CA LYS A 410 21.92 5.48 26.57
C LYS A 410 21.32 5.02 27.89
N LEU A 411 21.30 3.71 28.08
CA LEU A 411 21.08 3.07 29.38
C LEU A 411 22.42 2.82 30.05
N LEU A 412 22.52 3.26 31.29
CA LEU A 412 23.70 3.15 32.14
C LEU A 412 23.34 2.24 33.33
N ILE A 413 24.07 1.14 33.47
CA ILE A 413 23.92 0.17 34.56
C ILE A 413 25.28 0.04 35.24
N GLU A 414 25.28 0.11 36.58
CA GLU A 414 26.52 0.01 37.35
C GLU A 414 27.19 -1.35 37.11
N GLY A 415 28.46 -1.33 36.69
CA GLY A 415 29.24 -2.54 36.41
C GLY A 415 29.04 -3.12 35.00
N GLU A 416 28.19 -2.53 34.16
CA GLU A 416 27.99 -2.93 32.75
C GLU A 416 28.45 -1.83 31.78
N PRO A 417 28.84 -2.17 30.53
CA PRO A 417 29.09 -1.18 29.50
C PRO A 417 27.84 -0.38 29.13
N ASP A 418 28.00 0.93 28.89
CA ASP A 418 26.94 1.80 28.38
C ASP A 418 26.27 1.20 27.13
N ARG A 419 24.95 1.13 27.16
CA ARG A 419 24.17 0.61 26.04
C ARG A 419 23.43 1.74 25.34
N VAL A 420 23.78 1.99 24.07
CA VAL A 420 23.00 2.89 23.20
C VAL A 420 21.67 2.22 22.88
N LEU A 421 20.56 2.87 23.22
CA LEU A 421 19.21 2.38 22.94
C LEU A 421 18.67 3.00 21.65
N LEU A 422 18.83 4.33 21.50
CA LEU A 422 18.40 5.08 20.34
C LEU A 422 19.49 6.08 19.96
N SER A 423 19.64 6.34 18.68
CA SER A 423 20.49 7.43 18.20
C SER A 423 20.20 7.80 16.76
N PHE A 424 20.37 9.08 16.44
CA PHE A 424 20.55 9.57 15.09
C PHE A 424 21.65 10.64 15.04
N ARG A 425 22.36 10.70 13.91
CA ARG A 425 23.40 11.68 13.58
C ARG A 425 23.01 12.55 12.39
N ASN A 426 21.97 12.16 11.67
CA ASN A 426 21.42 12.84 10.52
C ASN A 426 19.98 12.31 10.27
N SER A 427 19.28 12.90 9.31
CA SER A 427 17.89 12.60 8.97
C SER A 427 17.64 11.27 8.25
N HIS A 428 18.68 10.53 7.85
CA HIS A 428 18.54 9.21 7.22
C HIS A 428 18.41 8.10 8.27
N ASP A 429 18.95 8.31 9.47
CA ASP A 429 18.98 7.30 10.51
C ASP A 429 17.56 6.92 10.98
N GLU A 430 17.40 5.67 11.41
CA GLU A 430 16.12 5.06 11.79
C GLU A 430 15.40 5.81 12.92
N HIS A 431 16.13 6.32 13.91
CA HIS A 431 15.56 6.95 15.10
C HIS A 431 15.33 8.47 14.98
N ARG A 432 15.26 9.02 13.76
CA ARG A 432 15.21 10.48 13.50
C ARG A 432 14.04 11.20 14.16
N THR A 433 12.97 10.49 14.53
CA THR A 433 11.77 11.06 15.19
C THR A 433 11.84 11.03 16.72
N MET A 434 12.95 10.59 17.31
CA MET A 434 13.08 10.52 18.78
C MET A 434 13.07 11.89 19.48
N LEU A 435 13.24 12.99 18.75
CA LEU A 435 13.00 14.33 19.28
C LEU A 435 11.66 14.83 18.75
N PRO A 436 10.69 15.14 19.62
CA PRO A 436 9.49 15.83 19.15
C PRO A 436 9.85 17.23 18.68
N VAL A 437 9.10 17.76 17.71
CA VAL A 437 9.27 19.11 17.19
C VAL A 437 9.26 20.11 18.35
N HIS A 438 10.21 21.06 18.30
CA HIS A 438 10.51 22.04 19.33
C HIS A 438 11.20 21.52 20.61
N ALA A 439 11.64 20.26 20.66
CA ALA A 439 12.54 19.81 21.72
C ALA A 439 13.87 20.60 21.71
N PRO A 440 14.43 20.97 22.88
CA PRO A 440 15.67 21.73 22.95
C PRO A 440 16.91 20.84 22.77
N SER A 441 18.06 21.48 22.54
CA SER A 441 19.35 20.83 22.80
C SER A 441 19.47 20.47 24.28
N CYS A 442 20.07 19.34 24.59
CA CYS A 442 20.27 18.91 25.98
C CYS A 442 21.47 17.97 26.14
N ASP A 443 21.98 17.90 27.37
CA ASP A 443 22.93 16.90 27.83
C ASP A 443 22.57 16.65 29.30
N VAL A 444 21.73 15.64 29.53
CA VAL A 444 21.17 15.35 30.84
C VAL A 444 21.30 13.87 31.18
N GLU A 445 21.47 13.60 32.46
CA GLU A 445 21.52 12.26 32.99
C GLU A 445 20.72 12.18 34.28
N GLY A 446 20.00 11.08 34.49
CA GLY A 446 19.22 10.87 35.69
C GLY A 446 18.76 9.42 35.87
N PRO A 447 18.39 9.03 37.10
CA PRO A 447 17.77 7.72 37.35
C PRO A 447 16.39 7.63 36.70
N LEU A 448 16.00 6.42 36.31
CA LEU A 448 14.68 6.13 35.78
C LEU A 448 13.60 6.28 36.85
N CYS A 449 12.49 6.92 36.50
CA CYS A 449 11.27 6.91 37.32
C CYS A 449 10.04 6.74 36.42
N PHE A 450 9.17 5.80 36.77
CA PHE A 450 7.98 5.48 35.99
C PHE A 450 6.67 5.88 36.69
N ASP A 451 6.75 6.30 37.96
CA ASP A 451 5.62 6.72 38.77
C ASP A 451 5.73 8.22 39.04
N ALA A 452 4.75 8.98 38.55
CA ALA A 452 4.69 10.42 38.70
C ALA A 452 4.65 10.87 40.17
N GLU A 453 4.14 10.04 41.08
CA GLU A 453 4.07 10.35 42.51
C GLU A 453 5.41 10.17 43.21
N GLN A 454 6.23 9.25 42.73
CA GLN A 454 7.56 8.93 43.26
C GLN A 454 8.68 9.75 42.62
N LEU A 455 8.34 10.61 41.65
CA LEU A 455 9.29 11.41 40.89
C LEU A 455 10.04 12.42 41.78
N LYS A 456 11.37 12.35 41.75
CA LYS A 456 12.30 13.19 42.52
C LYS A 456 13.05 14.17 41.61
N LYS A 457 13.66 15.16 42.26
CA LYS A 457 14.55 16.10 41.58
C LYS A 457 15.75 15.34 40.98
N GLY A 458 16.02 15.53 39.69
CA GLY A 458 17.11 14.86 38.98
C GLY A 458 16.67 13.60 38.21
N ASP A 459 15.46 13.10 38.42
CA ASP A 459 14.97 11.89 37.76
C ASP A 459 14.66 12.14 36.27
N ILE A 460 14.64 11.06 35.49
CA ILE A 460 14.09 11.02 34.14
C ILE A 460 12.74 10.29 34.20
N PHE A 461 11.67 11.02 33.87
CA PHE A 461 10.32 10.47 33.93
C PHE A 461 9.99 9.70 32.64
N VAL A 462 9.67 8.42 32.76
CA VAL A 462 9.33 7.54 31.63
C VAL A 462 7.85 7.16 31.67
N THR A 463 7.17 7.33 30.55
CA THR A 463 5.72 7.10 30.44
C THR A 463 5.35 6.56 29.05
N ASP A 464 4.19 5.94 28.95
CA ASP A 464 3.48 5.60 27.70
C ASP A 464 2.36 6.61 27.38
N GLY A 465 2.21 7.66 28.20
CA GLY A 465 1.24 8.73 28.00
C GLY A 465 1.81 9.96 27.29
N SER A 466 0.96 10.97 27.09
CA SER A 466 1.30 12.22 26.38
C SER A 466 2.54 12.90 26.96
N ALA A 467 3.58 13.08 26.14
CA ALA A 467 4.80 13.81 26.48
C ALA A 467 4.50 15.22 27.02
N SER A 468 3.62 15.97 26.34
CA SER A 468 3.22 17.32 26.76
C SER A 468 2.58 17.38 28.15
N ARG A 469 1.78 16.36 28.53
CA ARG A 469 1.21 16.27 29.88
C ARG A 469 2.26 15.86 30.90
N ALA A 470 3.09 14.89 30.56
CA ALA A 470 4.19 14.40 31.41
C ALA A 470 5.20 15.49 31.73
N MET A 471 5.55 16.35 30.77
CA MET A 471 6.46 17.48 30.96
C MET A 471 5.97 18.45 32.04
N ARG A 472 4.66 18.72 32.13
CA ARG A 472 4.11 19.61 33.18
C ARG A 472 4.35 19.01 34.57
N THR A 473 4.04 17.73 34.74
CA THR A 473 4.25 17.02 36.00
C THR A 473 5.74 16.93 36.34
N ALA A 474 6.56 16.53 35.38
CA ALA A 474 8.01 16.37 35.54
C ALA A 474 8.70 17.66 35.98
N ARG A 475 8.37 18.79 35.33
CA ARG A 475 8.87 20.12 35.71
C ARG A 475 8.52 20.48 37.15
N SER A 476 7.28 20.23 37.57
CA SER A 476 6.82 20.57 38.94
C SER A 476 7.54 19.78 40.04
N ARG A 477 8.08 18.60 39.70
CA ARG A 477 8.79 17.69 40.61
C ARG A 477 10.33 17.80 40.51
N GLY A 478 10.84 18.60 39.57
CA GLY A 478 12.28 18.82 39.38
C GLY A 478 13.00 17.72 38.59
N ALA A 479 12.27 16.88 37.85
CA ALA A 479 12.86 15.94 36.90
C ALA A 479 13.62 16.68 35.80
N VAL A 480 14.59 16.03 35.17
CA VAL A 480 15.49 16.64 34.17
C VAL A 480 15.10 16.32 32.74
N ALA A 481 14.31 15.27 32.50
CA ALA A 481 13.78 14.94 31.19
C ALA A 481 12.49 14.10 31.28
N VAL A 482 11.79 14.01 30.14
CA VAL A 482 10.69 13.06 29.91
C VAL A 482 11.02 12.15 28.73
N LEU A 483 10.76 10.85 28.88
CA LEU A 483 10.71 9.88 27.78
C LEU A 483 9.27 9.39 27.62
N SER A 484 8.73 9.44 26.41
CA SER A 484 7.38 8.94 26.12
C SER A 484 7.41 7.87 25.04
N SER A 485 6.73 6.74 25.28
CA SER A 485 6.51 5.68 24.28
C SER A 485 5.09 5.67 23.73
N ILE A 486 4.36 6.77 23.83
CA ILE A 486 2.98 6.83 23.37
C ILE A 486 2.91 6.58 21.86
N LEU A 487 2.08 5.63 21.47
CA LEU A 487 1.65 5.40 20.10
C LEU A 487 0.13 5.62 20.01
N SER A 488 -0.40 5.71 18.80
CA SER A 488 -1.85 5.73 18.57
C SER A 488 -2.36 4.29 18.45
N ASP A 489 -3.63 4.05 18.77
CA ASP A 489 -4.18 2.69 18.79
C ASP A 489 -4.19 2.01 17.40
N PHE A 490 -4.20 2.81 16.33
CA PHE A 490 -4.14 2.34 14.94
C PHE A 490 -2.72 1.99 14.46
N THR A 491 -1.67 2.19 15.27
CA THR A 491 -0.30 1.83 14.87
C THR A 491 0.00 0.34 15.05
N VAL A 492 -1.00 -0.50 15.31
CA VAL A 492 -0.79 -1.94 15.48
C VAL A 492 -0.53 -2.59 14.12
N ASP A 493 0.48 -3.46 14.07
CA ASP A 493 0.84 -4.20 12.87
C ASP A 493 -0.33 -5.10 12.39
N PRO A 494 -0.88 -4.87 11.18
CA PRO A 494 -2.06 -5.58 10.70
C PRO A 494 -1.78 -7.06 10.39
N SER A 495 -0.51 -7.47 10.30
CA SER A 495 -0.15 -8.89 10.15
C SER A 495 -0.27 -9.69 11.45
N GLY A 496 -0.56 -9.05 12.58
CA GLY A 496 -0.45 -9.64 13.92
C GLY A 496 0.99 -9.75 14.43
N GLY A 497 1.95 -9.20 13.69
CA GLY A 497 3.36 -9.14 14.08
C GLY A 497 3.66 -8.04 15.11
N ASP A 498 4.95 -7.87 15.41
CA ASP A 498 5.42 -6.93 16.44
C ASP A 498 6.18 -5.72 15.88
N ARG A 499 6.09 -5.45 14.57
CA ARG A 499 6.85 -4.38 13.88
C ARG A 499 6.62 -3.01 14.53
N HIS A 500 5.38 -2.74 14.95
CA HIS A 500 4.98 -1.52 15.62
C HIS A 500 5.68 -1.26 16.96
N LEU A 501 6.24 -2.29 17.62
CA LEU A 501 6.95 -2.11 18.89
C LEU A 501 8.27 -1.35 18.75
N ASP A 502 8.78 -1.21 17.51
CA ASP A 502 9.97 -0.43 17.19
C ASP A 502 9.63 1.01 16.72
N ALA A 503 8.34 1.32 16.57
CA ALA A 503 7.89 2.65 16.17
C ALA A 503 8.18 3.71 17.23
N ILE A 504 8.73 4.85 16.79
CA ILE A 504 8.94 6.05 17.60
C ILE A 504 8.06 7.15 17.02
N ARG A 505 7.07 7.58 17.80
CA ARG A 505 6.08 8.57 17.37
C ARG A 505 6.72 9.90 16.98
N TYR A 506 6.42 10.36 15.77
CA TYR A 506 6.56 11.76 15.38
C TYR A 506 5.49 12.59 16.10
N SER A 507 5.91 13.68 16.75
CA SER A 507 5.03 14.53 17.54
C SER A 507 5.66 15.89 17.77
N SER A 508 4.89 16.81 18.34
CA SER A 508 5.36 18.14 18.72
C SER A 508 5.13 18.43 20.20
N VAL A 509 5.94 19.32 20.76
CA VAL A 509 5.77 19.89 22.09
C VAL A 509 5.78 21.41 22.00
N ARG A 510 5.29 22.09 23.05
CA ARG A 510 5.43 23.54 23.12
C ARG A 510 6.92 23.90 23.23
N GLN A 511 7.36 24.84 22.39
CA GLN A 511 8.72 25.37 22.43
C GLN A 511 9.13 25.81 23.85
N GLY A 512 10.30 25.36 24.28
CA GLY A 512 10.85 25.61 25.60
C GLY A 512 12.22 24.95 25.81
N ASP A 513 12.67 24.93 27.04
CA ASP A 513 14.02 24.54 27.47
C ASP A 513 14.08 23.16 28.17
N PHE A 514 12.95 22.48 28.33
CA PHE A 514 12.89 21.21 29.04
C PHE A 514 13.16 20.01 28.12
N PRO A 515 14.16 19.16 28.41
CA PRO A 515 14.47 17.97 27.63
C PRO A 515 13.33 16.97 27.55
N VAL A 516 13.07 16.47 26.34
CA VAL A 516 12.04 15.46 26.07
C VAL A 516 12.46 14.62 24.88
N ALA A 517 12.18 13.32 24.91
CA ALA A 517 12.38 12.42 23.79
C ALA A 517 11.23 11.42 23.67
N MET A 518 10.96 11.00 22.44
CA MET A 518 10.09 9.88 22.11
C MET A 518 10.92 8.60 22.04
N ILE A 519 10.39 7.49 22.55
CA ILE A 519 11.02 6.17 22.53
C ILE A 519 10.03 5.14 21.98
N SER A 520 10.52 3.97 21.53
CA SER A 520 9.62 2.90 21.11
C SER A 520 9.06 2.10 22.29
N PRO A 521 7.92 1.40 22.14
CA PRO A 521 7.45 0.45 23.14
C PRO A 521 8.48 -0.60 23.54
N ARG A 522 9.31 -1.07 22.59
CA ARG A 522 10.40 -2.01 22.87
C ARG A 522 11.47 -1.39 23.75
N VAL A 523 11.86 -0.15 23.47
CA VAL A 523 12.79 0.61 24.34
C VAL A 523 12.18 0.81 25.72
N HIS A 524 10.90 1.18 25.82
CA HIS A 524 10.21 1.29 27.11
C HIS A 524 10.31 -0.03 27.91
N SER A 525 10.02 -1.17 27.28
CA SER A 525 10.14 -2.49 27.90
C SER A 525 11.56 -2.79 28.40
N ILE A 526 12.58 -2.46 27.60
CA ILE A 526 13.99 -2.57 28.02
C ILE A 526 14.25 -1.74 29.28
N LEU A 527 13.73 -0.51 29.36
CA LEU A 527 13.89 0.35 30.53
C LEU A 527 13.18 -0.21 31.76
N ARG A 528 11.97 -0.75 31.60
CA ARG A 528 11.21 -1.39 32.70
C ARG A 528 11.92 -2.58 33.31
N ASN A 529 12.67 -3.34 32.50
CA ASN A 529 13.47 -4.47 32.96
C ASN A 529 14.75 -4.04 33.70
N HIS A 530 15.10 -2.76 33.69
CA HIS A 530 16.26 -2.20 34.40
C HIS A 530 15.84 -1.00 35.27
N PRO A 531 14.93 -1.17 36.25
CA PRO A 531 14.30 -0.05 36.97
C PRO A 531 15.26 0.76 37.84
N THR A 532 16.43 0.21 38.18
CA THR A 532 17.50 0.90 38.92
C THR A 532 18.53 1.57 38.00
N GLY A 533 18.37 1.45 36.68
CA GLY A 533 19.26 2.05 35.70
C GLY A 533 19.15 3.57 35.64
N ARG A 534 20.17 4.19 35.03
CA ARG A 534 20.19 5.62 34.70
C ARG A 534 20.13 5.80 33.20
N ILE A 535 19.65 6.96 32.77
CA ILE A 535 19.59 7.33 31.36
C ILE A 535 20.47 8.56 31.14
N SER A 536 21.22 8.53 30.04
CA SER A 536 21.83 9.72 29.44
C SER A 536 21.08 10.07 28.15
N LEU A 537 20.59 11.31 28.07
CA LEU A 537 19.96 11.88 26.88
C LEU A 537 20.79 13.08 26.41
N GLN A 538 21.30 12.97 25.18
CA GLN A 538 22.07 14.01 24.52
C GLN A 538 21.38 14.39 23.23
N ALA A 539 21.16 15.68 22.99
CA ALA A 539 20.53 16.20 21.79
C ALA A 539 21.16 17.51 21.34
N LYS A 540 21.31 17.67 20.02
CA LYS A 540 21.73 18.91 19.38
C LYS A 540 20.67 19.35 18.38
N VAL A 541 20.17 20.56 18.58
CA VAL A 541 19.13 21.21 17.79
C VAL A 541 19.59 22.62 17.43
N ILE A 542 19.25 23.09 16.24
CA ILE A 542 19.45 24.47 15.79
C ILE A 542 18.08 25.10 15.56
N THR A 543 17.90 26.35 16.01
CA THR A 543 16.73 27.16 15.68
C THR A 543 17.14 28.42 14.92
N GLU A 544 16.34 28.80 13.92
CA GLU A 544 16.60 29.96 13.08
C GLU A 544 15.31 30.74 12.78
N LYS A 545 15.42 32.06 12.63
CA LYS A 545 14.31 32.88 12.13
C LYS A 545 14.32 32.85 10.61
N LYS A 546 13.25 32.29 10.02
CA LYS A 546 13.04 32.18 8.57
C LYS A 546 11.61 32.59 8.22
N PRO A 547 11.34 33.07 7.01
CA PRO A 547 9.98 33.12 6.49
C PRO A 547 9.48 31.69 6.20
N LEU A 548 8.16 31.52 6.20
CA LEU A 548 7.50 30.34 5.67
C LEU A 548 7.30 30.53 4.17
N ARG A 549 7.74 29.56 3.35
CA ARG A 549 7.47 29.52 1.91
C ARG A 549 6.29 28.61 1.59
N THR A 550 5.43 29.06 0.68
CA THR A 550 4.39 28.26 0.03
C THR A 550 4.57 28.37 -1.48
N VAL A 551 4.70 27.24 -2.16
CA VAL A 551 4.87 27.18 -3.62
C VAL A 551 3.53 26.92 -4.27
N VAL A 552 3.19 27.73 -5.29
CA VAL A 552 1.97 27.56 -6.09
C VAL A 552 2.34 27.53 -7.56
N ALA A 553 2.06 26.42 -8.23
CA ALA A 553 2.19 26.28 -9.68
C ALA A 553 0.80 26.23 -10.32
N THR A 554 0.55 27.03 -11.35
CA THR A 554 -0.78 27.10 -11.98
C THR A 554 -0.70 26.79 -13.46
N VAL A 555 -1.43 25.77 -13.90
CA VAL A 555 -1.80 25.58 -15.31
C VAL A 555 -3.02 26.46 -15.57
N VAL A 556 -2.84 27.52 -16.36
CA VAL A 556 -3.89 28.51 -16.61
C VAL A 556 -4.93 27.94 -17.58
N GLY A 557 -6.21 28.13 -17.28
CA GLY A 557 -7.30 27.71 -18.16
C GLY A 557 -7.51 28.62 -19.37
N LYS A 558 -7.96 28.10 -20.52
CA LYS A 558 -8.16 28.90 -21.75
C LYS A 558 -9.51 29.60 -21.89
N GLY A 559 -10.50 29.30 -21.03
CA GLY A 559 -11.85 29.86 -21.15
C GLY A 559 -12.39 30.52 -19.88
N LEU A 560 -11.95 30.04 -18.71
CA LEU A 560 -12.35 30.52 -17.39
C LEU A 560 -11.10 30.57 -16.49
N PRO A 561 -10.07 31.36 -16.85
CA PRO A 561 -8.77 31.35 -16.16
C PRO A 561 -8.83 31.78 -14.68
N ASP A 562 -9.89 32.52 -14.31
CA ASP A 562 -10.12 33.01 -12.94
C ASP A 562 -10.83 32.00 -12.03
N ASP A 563 -11.43 30.93 -12.59
CA ASP A 563 -11.90 29.79 -11.80
C ASP A 563 -10.73 28.81 -11.62
N ALA A 564 -10.53 28.30 -10.40
CA ALA A 564 -9.42 27.42 -10.07
C ALA A 564 -9.83 26.15 -9.33
N ILE A 565 -9.19 25.05 -9.71
CA ILE A 565 -9.16 23.79 -8.96
C ILE A 565 -7.87 23.80 -8.15
N ALA A 566 -7.94 23.61 -6.83
CA ALA A 566 -6.76 23.52 -5.97
C ALA A 566 -6.38 22.06 -5.68
N LEU A 567 -5.08 21.75 -5.72
CA LEU A 567 -4.52 20.50 -5.23
C LEU A 567 -3.41 20.81 -4.23
N ALA A 568 -3.52 20.26 -3.03
CA ALA A 568 -2.63 20.54 -1.91
C ALA A 568 -1.84 19.28 -1.53
N ALA A 569 -0.51 19.41 -1.42
CA ALA A 569 0.37 18.37 -0.89
C ALA A 569 1.38 19.01 0.08
N HIS A 570 1.26 18.74 1.38
CA HIS A 570 2.17 19.34 2.35
C HIS A 570 3.57 18.70 2.28
N VAL A 571 4.57 19.51 2.60
CA VAL A 571 6.00 19.16 2.60
C VAL A 571 6.49 18.85 4.01
N GLN A 572 5.84 19.45 5.00
CA GLN A 572 6.11 19.19 6.42
C GLN A 572 5.95 17.69 6.74
N GLU A 573 6.55 17.24 7.84
CA GLU A 573 6.73 15.85 8.30
C GLU A 573 8.07 15.20 7.85
N PRO A 574 8.60 14.20 8.58
CA PRO A 574 9.76 13.43 8.15
C PRO A 574 9.40 12.16 7.35
N GLY A 575 8.14 11.75 7.25
CA GLY A 575 7.74 10.45 6.67
C GLY A 575 7.84 10.38 5.15
N ALA A 576 7.77 9.18 4.60
CA ALA A 576 7.84 8.95 3.15
C ALA A 576 6.44 8.79 2.54
N VAL A 577 5.57 8.02 3.19
CA VAL A 577 4.14 7.98 2.90
C VAL A 577 3.55 9.34 3.29
N ASP A 578 3.82 9.79 4.51
CA ASP A 578 3.35 11.06 5.06
C ASP A 578 4.48 12.10 5.21
N ASN A 579 4.62 13.08 4.31
CA ASN A 579 3.90 13.21 3.04
C ASN A 579 4.81 13.45 1.84
N ALA A 580 6.01 12.85 1.85
CA ALA A 580 6.86 12.87 0.66
C ALA A 580 6.13 12.29 -0.57
N SER A 581 5.24 11.30 -0.37
CA SER A 581 4.43 10.68 -1.41
C SER A 581 3.49 11.66 -2.11
N GLY A 582 2.80 12.53 -1.37
CA GLY A 582 2.00 13.62 -1.90
C GLY A 582 2.83 14.64 -2.68
N VAL A 583 3.98 15.05 -2.13
CA VAL A 583 4.89 16.01 -2.78
C VAL A 583 5.36 15.50 -4.14
N GLY A 584 5.94 14.29 -4.17
CA GLY A 584 6.48 13.69 -5.39
C GLY A 584 5.39 13.30 -6.39
N GLY A 585 4.25 12.80 -5.88
CA GLY A 585 3.12 12.41 -6.72
C GLY A 585 2.47 13.60 -7.43
N GLN A 586 2.22 14.68 -6.69
CA GLN A 586 1.64 15.91 -7.24
C GLN A 586 2.59 16.59 -8.25
N LEU A 587 3.90 16.62 -7.97
CA LEU A 587 4.89 17.21 -8.89
C LEU A 587 4.92 16.48 -10.24
N GLU A 588 4.96 15.16 -10.21
CA GLU A 588 4.93 14.34 -11.42
C GLU A 588 3.56 14.41 -12.12
N GLY A 589 2.46 14.53 -11.36
CA GLY A 589 1.13 14.82 -11.89
C GLY A 589 1.11 16.13 -12.70
N ALA A 590 1.63 17.22 -12.13
CA ALA A 590 1.72 18.51 -12.81
C ALA A 590 2.56 18.42 -14.11
N ARG A 591 3.72 17.75 -14.07
CA ARG A 591 4.54 17.55 -15.27
C ARG A 591 3.82 16.72 -16.34
N SER A 592 3.29 15.56 -15.97
CA SER A 592 2.68 14.63 -16.92
C SER A 592 1.43 15.22 -17.58
N LEU A 593 0.65 16.02 -16.83
CA LEU A 593 -0.43 16.85 -17.37
C LEU A 593 0.09 17.82 -18.43
N VAL A 594 1.07 18.67 -18.11
CA VAL A 594 1.62 19.66 -19.05
C VAL A 594 2.19 19.00 -20.31
N ASN A 595 2.87 17.86 -20.17
CA ASN A 595 3.38 17.13 -21.33
C ASN A 595 2.27 16.56 -22.20
N SER A 596 1.20 16.04 -21.61
CA SER A 596 0.04 15.54 -22.35
C SER A 596 -0.70 16.66 -23.09
N LEU A 597 -0.79 17.85 -22.48
CA LEU A 597 -1.33 19.07 -23.08
C LEU A 597 -0.51 19.54 -24.29
N ARG A 598 0.82 19.61 -24.16
CA ARG A 598 1.71 20.01 -25.26
C ARG A 598 1.71 19.02 -26.41
N GLN A 599 1.65 17.73 -26.10
CA GLN A 599 1.56 16.66 -27.10
C GLN A 599 0.17 16.56 -27.73
N GLN A 600 -0.80 17.39 -27.31
CA GLN A 600 -2.19 17.38 -27.79
C GLN A 600 -2.87 16.01 -27.60
N LYS A 601 -2.42 15.22 -26.62
CA LYS A 601 -3.07 13.98 -26.23
C LYS A 601 -4.37 14.25 -25.47
N ILE A 602 -4.42 15.39 -24.79
CA ILE A 602 -5.60 15.96 -24.12
C ILE A 602 -5.67 17.47 -24.39
N GLY A 603 -6.87 18.04 -24.33
CA GLY A 603 -7.09 19.47 -24.52
C GLY A 603 -6.69 20.32 -23.32
N TRP A 604 -6.31 21.58 -23.57
CA TRP A 604 -6.11 22.57 -22.50
C TRP A 604 -7.42 22.80 -21.74
N PRO A 605 -7.39 22.76 -20.39
CA PRO A 605 -8.60 22.91 -19.61
C PRO A 605 -9.20 24.30 -19.75
N ARG A 606 -10.50 24.41 -19.53
CA ARG A 606 -11.18 25.71 -19.50
C ARG A 606 -10.82 26.50 -18.25
N ARG A 607 -10.82 25.85 -17.08
CA ARG A 607 -10.47 26.44 -15.79
C ARG A 607 -9.01 26.18 -15.42
N SER A 608 -8.49 27.01 -14.53
CA SER A 608 -7.12 26.85 -14.04
C SER A 608 -7.00 25.70 -13.04
N ILE A 609 -5.82 25.08 -12.99
CA ILE A 609 -5.48 24.06 -11.98
C ILE A 609 -4.26 24.57 -11.22
N CYS A 610 -4.39 24.72 -9.90
CA CYS A 610 -3.37 25.22 -8.99
C CYS A 610 -2.83 24.08 -8.12
N PHE A 611 -1.54 23.82 -8.17
CA PHE A 611 -0.81 22.86 -7.34
C PHE A 611 -0.08 23.61 -6.23
N ILE A 612 -0.25 23.17 -4.98
CA ILE A 612 0.19 23.88 -3.78
C ILE A 612 1.09 22.95 -2.95
N TRP A 613 2.25 23.47 -2.51
CA TRP A 613 3.19 22.80 -1.61
C TRP A 613 3.65 23.72 -0.47
N GLY A 614 3.77 23.19 0.75
CA GLY A 614 4.13 23.98 1.93
C GLY A 614 3.83 23.30 3.27
N ASP A 615 3.64 24.09 4.32
CA ASP A 615 3.35 23.63 5.70
C ASP A 615 1.88 23.29 5.89
N GLU A 616 1.58 22.11 6.44
CA GLU A 616 0.23 21.64 6.69
C GLU A 616 -0.42 22.36 7.89
N MET A 617 -1.66 22.80 7.88
CA MET A 617 -2.53 23.17 6.75
C MET A 617 -2.38 24.69 6.46
N THR A 618 -1.26 25.27 6.91
CA THR A 618 -0.97 26.70 6.81
C THR A 618 -0.88 27.14 5.35
N MET A 619 -0.33 26.31 4.47
CA MET A 619 -0.18 26.60 3.05
C MET A 619 -1.53 26.82 2.35
N SER A 620 -2.56 26.03 2.70
CA SER A 620 -3.89 26.17 2.10
C SER A 620 -4.56 27.48 2.52
N ARG A 621 -4.35 27.90 3.78
CA ARG A 621 -4.82 29.22 4.27
C ARG A 621 -4.09 30.35 3.54
N ILE A 622 -2.77 30.26 3.42
CA ILE A 622 -1.94 31.23 2.70
C ILE A 622 -2.39 31.34 1.24
N TYR A 623 -2.61 30.20 0.57
CA TYR A 623 -3.10 30.17 -0.80
C TYR A 623 -4.45 30.88 -0.94
N LEU A 624 -5.44 30.56 -0.10
CA LEU A 624 -6.77 31.17 -0.18
C LEU A 624 -6.76 32.66 0.16
N ASP A 625 -5.86 33.11 1.03
CA ASP A 625 -5.71 34.54 1.36
C ASP A 625 -4.96 35.33 0.28
N HIS A 626 -4.13 34.65 -0.52
CA HIS A 626 -3.30 35.29 -1.55
C HIS A 626 -3.91 35.22 -2.95
N THR A 627 -4.58 34.12 -3.29
CA THR A 627 -5.08 33.87 -4.64
C THR A 627 -6.14 34.89 -5.04
N LYS A 628 -6.04 35.39 -6.28
CA LYS A 628 -7.08 36.22 -6.90
C LYS A 628 -8.12 35.39 -7.64
N ARG A 629 -7.85 34.10 -7.84
CA ARG A 629 -8.74 33.17 -8.53
C ARG A 629 -9.82 32.69 -7.58
N LYS A 630 -11.02 32.50 -8.09
CA LYS A 630 -12.09 31.83 -7.36
C LYS A 630 -11.79 30.33 -7.34
N THR A 631 -11.34 29.83 -6.20
CA THR A 631 -11.23 28.39 -5.98
C THR A 631 -12.64 27.79 -5.93
N ILE A 632 -12.94 26.87 -6.86
CA ILE A 632 -14.28 26.25 -6.97
C ILE A 632 -14.36 24.89 -6.31
N VAL A 633 -13.24 24.16 -6.24
CA VAL A 633 -13.08 22.88 -5.54
C VAL A 633 -11.62 22.71 -5.11
N ALA A 634 -11.36 21.82 -4.14
CA ALA A 634 -10.01 21.44 -3.74
C ALA A 634 -9.85 19.93 -3.51
N PHE A 635 -8.64 19.43 -3.69
CA PHE A 635 -8.25 18.05 -3.43
C PHE A 635 -7.01 18.03 -2.54
N SER A 636 -7.04 17.28 -1.44
CA SER A 636 -5.84 16.99 -0.64
C SER A 636 -5.17 15.72 -1.16
N ALA A 637 -3.87 15.83 -1.46
CA ALA A 637 -2.99 14.76 -1.88
C ALA A 637 -2.06 14.40 -0.72
N ASP A 638 -2.60 13.62 0.21
CA ASP A 638 -1.95 13.26 1.46
C ASP A 638 -1.89 11.74 1.59
N MET A 639 -0.76 11.21 2.05
CA MET A 639 -0.50 9.77 2.16
C MET A 639 -0.82 8.95 0.91
N ILE A 640 -0.57 9.45 -0.31
CA ILE A 640 -1.06 8.85 -1.56
C ILE A 640 -0.27 7.62 -2.08
N GLY A 641 0.62 7.05 -1.28
CA GLY A 641 1.58 6.05 -1.74
C GLY A 641 1.79 4.83 -0.86
N ALA A 642 0.98 4.61 0.19
CA ALA A 642 1.21 3.52 1.12
C ALA A 642 1.15 2.14 0.43
N SER A 643 2.18 1.33 0.64
CA SER A 643 2.21 -0.05 0.18
C SER A 643 1.28 -0.88 1.05
N GLN A 644 0.20 -1.40 0.48
CA GLN A 644 -0.74 -2.27 1.20
C GLN A 644 -0.04 -3.47 1.84
N GLY A 645 0.93 -4.09 1.12
CA GLY A 645 1.68 -5.20 1.67
C GLY A 645 2.43 -4.80 2.94
N MET A 646 3.14 -3.68 2.90
CA MET A 646 3.98 -3.23 4.01
C MET A 646 3.17 -2.64 5.17
N THR A 647 2.20 -1.79 4.88
CA THR A 647 1.46 -0.97 5.86
C THR A 647 0.11 -1.56 6.26
N GLY A 648 -0.49 -2.39 5.40
CA GLY A 648 -1.91 -2.80 5.48
C GLY A 648 -2.89 -1.77 4.94
N ALA A 649 -2.44 -0.54 4.65
CA ALA A 649 -3.31 0.54 4.23
C ALA A 649 -3.88 0.29 2.83
N ILE A 650 -5.14 0.68 2.64
CA ILE A 650 -5.81 0.67 1.33
C ILE A 650 -6.04 2.10 0.86
N ALA A 651 -6.22 2.28 -0.46
CA ALA A 651 -6.55 3.58 -1.02
C ALA A 651 -7.97 3.98 -0.62
N LEU A 652 -8.12 5.14 0.03
CA LEU A 652 -9.38 5.65 0.52
C LEU A 652 -9.71 7.02 -0.09
N LEU A 653 -10.99 7.19 -0.41
CA LEU A 653 -11.61 8.50 -0.58
C LEU A 653 -12.30 8.90 0.72
N GLU A 654 -11.84 9.96 1.37
CA GLU A 654 -12.62 10.68 2.36
C GLU A 654 -13.53 11.68 1.64
N ARG A 655 -14.84 11.50 1.79
CA ARG A 655 -15.85 12.35 1.13
C ARG A 655 -15.92 13.73 1.79
N SER A 656 -16.48 14.71 1.07
CA SER A 656 -16.93 15.94 1.70
C SER A 656 -18.02 15.62 2.74
N PRO A 657 -18.24 16.46 3.78
CA PRO A 657 -19.29 16.23 4.77
C PRO A 657 -20.67 16.04 4.11
N ASP A 658 -21.17 14.81 4.16
CA ASP A 658 -22.44 14.38 3.58
C ASP A 658 -23.36 13.79 4.67
N PRO A 659 -24.61 13.38 4.37
CA PRO A 659 -25.50 12.81 5.38
C PRO A 659 -24.93 11.56 6.09
N GLY A 660 -24.01 10.83 5.46
CA GLY A 660 -23.31 9.69 6.05
C GLY A 660 -22.37 10.11 7.18
N ALA A 661 -21.82 11.33 7.13
CA ALA A 661 -20.98 11.88 8.20
C ALA A 661 -21.79 12.40 9.41
N LEU A 662 -23.08 12.71 9.22
CA LEU A 662 -24.00 13.00 10.34
C LEU A 662 -24.41 11.75 11.10
N LYS A 663 -24.68 10.69 10.36
CA LYS A 663 -25.13 9.41 10.90
C LYS A 663 -24.65 8.27 10.02
N VAL A 664 -23.57 7.64 10.47
CA VAL A 664 -22.95 6.49 9.82
C VAL A 664 -23.86 5.28 9.90
N ILE A 665 -24.20 4.69 8.75
CA ILE A 665 -24.96 3.45 8.62
C ILE A 665 -24.29 2.58 7.56
N ALA A 666 -24.14 1.28 7.84
CA ALA A 666 -23.59 0.31 6.90
C ALA A 666 -24.21 0.47 5.48
N PRO A 667 -23.42 0.48 4.41
CA PRO A 667 -22.01 0.08 4.39
C PRO A 667 -21.01 1.16 4.85
N ASP A 668 -21.44 2.37 5.23
CA ASP A 668 -20.50 3.35 5.76
C ASP A 668 -19.91 2.92 7.11
N SER A 669 -18.63 3.22 7.26
CA SER A 669 -17.83 3.03 8.45
C SER A 669 -16.79 4.15 8.51
N HIS A 670 -16.49 4.61 9.73
CA HIS A 670 -15.31 5.43 9.94
C HIS A 670 -14.09 4.53 10.04
N THR A 671 -12.95 5.05 9.60
CA THR A 671 -11.66 4.45 9.86
C THR A 671 -11.31 4.56 11.36
N PRO A 672 -10.27 3.85 11.85
CA PRO A 672 -9.77 4.03 13.21
C PRO A 672 -9.29 5.46 13.55
N TRP A 673 -9.07 6.33 12.57
CA TRP A 673 -8.81 7.76 12.80
C TRP A 673 -10.01 8.43 13.49
N GLY A 674 -11.21 8.06 13.04
CA GLY A 674 -12.47 8.33 13.72
C GLY A 674 -13.19 9.59 13.26
N ALA A 675 -14.45 9.70 13.69
CA ALA A 675 -15.35 10.74 13.24
C ALA A 675 -14.95 12.15 13.72
N GLY A 676 -14.88 13.09 12.79
CA GLY A 676 -14.96 14.52 13.09
C GLY A 676 -16.37 14.92 13.55
N ARG A 677 -16.52 16.12 14.11
CA ARG A 677 -17.83 16.64 14.52
C ARG A 677 -18.55 17.27 13.32
N VAL A 678 -19.63 16.64 12.87
CA VAL A 678 -20.48 17.16 11.78
C VAL A 678 -21.87 17.56 12.29
N SER A 679 -22.40 18.64 11.73
CA SER A 679 -23.76 19.14 11.94
C SER A 679 -24.44 19.43 10.59
N LYS A 680 -25.77 19.58 10.59
CA LYS A 680 -26.52 19.80 9.34
C LYS A 680 -26.07 21.03 8.56
N SER A 681 -25.54 22.06 9.24
CA SER A 681 -25.04 23.26 8.57
C SER A 681 -23.73 23.05 7.83
N ASP A 682 -23.03 21.94 8.11
CA ASP A 682 -21.78 21.60 7.44
C ASP A 682 -22.03 20.84 6.12
N LEU A 683 -23.28 20.45 5.86
CA LEU A 683 -23.68 19.74 4.65
C LEU A 683 -23.82 20.72 3.48
N HIS A 684 -22.85 20.68 2.58
CA HIS A 684 -22.86 21.43 1.33
C HIS A 684 -22.74 20.47 0.15
N ALA A 685 -23.88 20.16 -0.48
CA ALA A 685 -23.93 19.20 -1.58
C ALA A 685 -23.07 19.66 -2.77
N SER A 686 -22.28 18.72 -3.30
CA SER A 686 -21.47 18.93 -4.50
C SER A 686 -21.13 17.59 -5.16
N GLY A 687 -20.78 17.63 -6.43
CA GLY A 687 -20.42 16.43 -7.20
C GLY A 687 -18.98 15.94 -6.99
N ILE A 688 -18.18 16.59 -6.14
CA ILE A 688 -16.73 16.34 -6.08
C ILE A 688 -16.39 14.93 -5.59
N SER A 689 -17.09 14.41 -4.57
CA SER A 689 -16.86 13.04 -4.08
C SER A 689 -17.23 12.00 -5.13
N THR A 690 -18.33 12.22 -5.86
CA THR A 690 -18.72 11.36 -6.99
C THR A 690 -17.70 11.40 -8.13
N ILE A 691 -17.15 12.58 -8.47
CA ILE A 691 -16.09 12.72 -9.48
C ILE A 691 -14.81 12.00 -9.03
N ALA A 692 -14.40 12.17 -7.77
CA ALA A 692 -13.24 11.52 -7.20
C ALA A 692 -13.36 9.99 -7.24
N ARG A 693 -14.52 9.45 -6.84
CA ARG A 693 -14.85 8.03 -6.92
C ARG A 693 -14.77 7.51 -8.35
N LEU A 694 -15.41 8.20 -9.30
CA LEU A 694 -15.35 7.88 -10.73
C LEU A 694 -13.90 7.85 -11.24
N ALA A 695 -13.08 8.83 -10.85
CA ALA A 695 -11.67 8.88 -11.23
C ALA A 695 -10.89 7.68 -10.68
N MET A 696 -11.11 7.28 -9.41
CA MET A 696 -10.44 6.10 -8.84
C MET A 696 -10.81 4.81 -9.59
N HIS A 697 -12.09 4.61 -9.91
CA HIS A 697 -12.55 3.46 -10.67
C HIS A 697 -12.02 3.46 -12.12
N ASP A 698 -12.00 4.61 -12.79
CA ASP A 698 -11.47 4.71 -14.16
C ASP A 698 -9.96 4.45 -14.20
N VAL A 699 -9.21 4.86 -13.16
CA VAL A 699 -7.78 4.53 -13.02
C VAL A 699 -7.58 3.05 -12.66
N ALA A 700 -8.45 2.47 -11.82
CA ALA A 700 -8.43 1.03 -11.56
C ALA A 700 -8.63 0.23 -12.87
N ALA A 701 -9.54 0.68 -13.74
CA ALA A 701 -9.79 0.09 -15.05
C ALA A 701 -8.64 0.35 -16.06
N ALA A 702 -8.00 1.52 -16.00
CA ALA A 702 -6.83 1.84 -16.82
C ALA A 702 -5.55 1.11 -16.36
N SER A 703 -5.54 0.56 -15.15
CA SER A 703 -4.45 -0.22 -14.56
C SER A 703 -4.83 -1.70 -14.44
N ASN A 704 -4.04 -2.49 -13.71
CA ASN A 704 -4.29 -3.92 -13.50
C ASN A 704 -5.29 -4.21 -12.35
N GLY A 705 -6.29 -3.36 -12.19
CA GLY A 705 -7.11 -3.29 -10.99
C GLY A 705 -6.44 -2.50 -9.86
N TRP A 706 -7.24 -2.12 -8.88
CA TRP A 706 -6.82 -1.35 -7.71
C TRP A 706 -7.82 -1.55 -6.57
N LEU A 707 -7.33 -1.91 -5.39
CA LEU A 707 -8.16 -1.97 -4.20
C LEU A 707 -8.41 -0.55 -3.68
N ILE A 708 -9.67 -0.14 -3.69
CA ILE A 708 -10.11 1.20 -3.31
C ILE A 708 -11.31 1.09 -2.37
N GLY A 709 -11.46 2.06 -1.47
CA GLY A 709 -12.62 2.23 -0.60
C GLY A 709 -12.96 3.71 -0.40
N GLU A 710 -14.03 3.97 0.36
CA GLU A 710 -14.37 5.32 0.80
C GLU A 710 -14.98 5.33 2.19
N HIS A 711 -14.92 6.47 2.86
CA HIS A 711 -15.55 6.67 4.16
C HIS A 711 -16.19 8.07 4.26
N PRO A 712 -17.11 8.28 5.23
CA PRO A 712 -17.59 9.62 5.54
C PRO A 712 -16.46 10.54 6.03
N TRP A 713 -16.68 11.85 5.97
CA TRP A 713 -15.70 12.84 6.42
C TRP A 713 -15.23 12.61 7.86
N GLU A 714 -13.92 12.70 8.08
CA GLU A 714 -13.26 12.57 9.37
C GLU A 714 -12.43 13.81 9.72
N GLY A 715 -11.90 14.47 8.69
CA GLY A 715 -11.05 15.64 8.78
C GLY A 715 -9.61 15.27 9.11
N GLY A 716 -8.75 16.29 9.21
CA GLY A 716 -7.36 16.14 9.64
C GLY A 716 -6.30 16.56 8.64
N SER A 717 -6.68 16.96 7.41
CA SER A 717 -5.75 17.37 6.36
C SER A 717 -6.22 18.65 5.65
N ASP A 718 -5.44 19.15 4.69
CA ASP A 718 -5.64 20.43 4.01
C ASP A 718 -7.06 20.67 3.45
N HIS A 719 -7.82 19.63 3.12
CA HIS A 719 -9.21 19.73 2.65
C HIS A 719 -10.12 20.47 3.65
N ASP A 720 -9.89 20.35 4.97
CA ASP A 720 -10.71 21.05 5.97
C ASP A 720 -10.56 22.57 5.91
N VAL A 721 -9.41 23.09 5.44
CA VAL A 721 -9.25 24.54 5.26
C VAL A 721 -10.19 25.07 4.19
N PHE A 722 -10.36 24.30 3.11
CA PHE A 722 -11.26 24.65 2.02
C PHE A 722 -12.72 24.48 2.43
N LEU A 723 -13.06 23.37 3.11
CA LEU A 723 -14.40 23.14 3.66
C LEU A 723 -14.80 24.26 4.63
N GLY A 724 -13.90 24.71 5.50
CA GLY A 724 -14.11 25.84 6.41
C GLY A 724 -14.31 27.20 5.71
N ARG A 725 -14.09 27.27 4.40
CA ARG A 725 -14.37 28.42 3.52
C ARG A 725 -15.55 28.16 2.57
N GLU A 726 -16.34 27.11 2.84
CA GLU A 726 -17.47 26.65 2.02
C GLU A 726 -17.06 26.27 0.58
N ILE A 727 -15.81 25.86 0.39
CA ILE A 727 -15.29 25.34 -0.89
C ILE A 727 -15.35 23.81 -0.82
N PRO A 728 -16.06 23.14 -1.75
CA PRO A 728 -16.09 21.68 -1.78
C PRO A 728 -14.69 21.08 -1.88
N ALA A 729 -14.37 20.15 -0.97
CA ALA A 729 -13.06 19.50 -0.94
C ALA A 729 -13.13 18.06 -0.45
N ILE A 730 -12.18 17.25 -0.89
CA ILE A 730 -12.03 15.84 -0.51
C ILE A 730 -10.57 15.54 -0.18
N LEU A 731 -10.36 14.43 0.53
CA LEU A 731 -9.06 13.84 0.78
C LEU A 731 -8.97 12.48 0.10
N MET A 732 -7.89 12.27 -0.66
CA MET A 732 -7.52 10.97 -1.22
C MET A 732 -6.24 10.54 -0.51
N TRP A 733 -6.29 9.42 0.21
CA TRP A 733 -5.25 8.99 1.14
C TRP A 733 -5.18 7.48 1.29
N HIS A 734 -4.27 6.98 2.13
CA HIS A 734 -4.19 5.56 2.47
C HIS A 734 -4.28 5.34 3.98
N PHE A 735 -5.21 4.49 4.39
CA PHE A 735 -5.41 4.12 5.79
C PHE A 735 -5.99 2.69 5.89
N THR A 736 -5.82 1.92 6.97
CA THR A 736 -5.03 2.18 8.18
C THR A 736 -3.56 1.87 7.96
N ASP A 737 -2.70 2.89 8.06
CA ASP A 737 -1.24 2.73 8.00
C ASP A 737 -0.67 2.66 9.43
N PHE A 738 -0.16 1.49 9.81
CA PHE A 738 0.41 1.31 11.15
C PHE A 738 1.69 2.14 11.39
N ALA A 739 2.38 2.55 10.32
CA ALA A 739 3.61 3.34 10.37
C ALA A 739 3.34 4.85 10.45
N TYR A 740 2.09 5.29 10.24
CA TYR A 740 1.67 6.69 10.23
C TYR A 740 2.15 7.47 11.46
N HIS A 741 2.74 8.66 11.25
CA HIS A 741 3.36 9.49 12.29
C HIS A 741 4.39 8.75 13.15
N THR A 742 5.21 7.88 12.57
CA THR A 742 6.28 7.18 13.30
C THR A 742 7.63 7.17 12.56
N SER A 743 8.70 6.76 13.25
CA SER A 743 10.01 6.50 12.66
C SER A 743 9.99 5.43 11.55
N LEU A 744 8.97 4.58 11.52
CA LEU A 744 8.84 3.50 10.54
C LEU A 744 8.35 4.00 9.19
N ASP A 745 7.70 5.17 9.13
CA ASP A 745 7.31 5.77 7.85
C ASP A 745 8.58 6.18 7.08
N ARG A 746 8.88 5.37 6.06
CA ARG A 746 10.12 5.34 5.30
C ARG A 746 9.85 4.93 3.88
N LEU A 747 10.79 5.21 2.98
CA LEU A 747 10.68 4.91 1.55
C LEU A 747 10.27 3.45 1.26
N SER A 748 10.65 2.49 2.11
CA SER A 748 10.25 1.08 1.99
C SER A 748 8.75 0.81 2.16
N HIS A 749 8.00 1.75 2.74
CA HIS A 749 6.54 1.69 2.89
C HIS A 749 5.79 2.35 1.73
N VAL A 750 6.50 2.96 0.78
CA VAL A 750 5.91 3.57 -0.42
C VAL A 750 5.90 2.59 -1.58
N ASP A 751 4.74 2.41 -2.22
CA ASP A 751 4.63 1.70 -3.50
C ASP A 751 4.50 2.72 -4.66
N PRO A 752 5.50 2.84 -5.56
CA PRO A 752 5.46 3.81 -6.65
C PRO A 752 4.29 3.60 -7.62
N ARG A 753 3.76 2.38 -7.74
CA ARG A 753 2.61 2.08 -8.60
C ARG A 753 1.33 2.62 -7.98
N VAL A 754 1.22 2.57 -6.66
CA VAL A 754 0.09 3.15 -5.91
C VAL A 754 0.15 4.67 -5.98
N VAL A 755 1.34 5.26 -5.83
CA VAL A 755 1.56 6.71 -6.05
C VAL A 755 1.06 7.13 -7.44
N ARG A 756 1.41 6.38 -8.49
CA ARG A 756 0.90 6.64 -9.86
C ARG A 756 -0.61 6.58 -9.92
N ARG A 757 -1.24 5.51 -9.42
CA ARG A 757 -2.70 5.35 -9.44
C ARG A 757 -3.38 6.53 -8.75
N MET A 758 -2.95 6.88 -7.54
CA MET A 758 -3.62 7.92 -6.76
C MET A 758 -3.36 9.32 -7.30
N SER A 759 -2.13 9.61 -7.74
CA SER A 759 -1.81 10.89 -8.40
C SER A 759 -2.60 11.06 -9.70
N VAL A 760 -2.75 10.01 -10.51
CA VAL A 760 -3.53 10.06 -11.75
C VAL A 760 -5.02 10.19 -11.44
N ALA A 761 -5.54 9.57 -10.38
CA ALA A 761 -6.93 9.74 -9.95
C ALA A 761 -7.22 11.20 -9.56
N LEU A 762 -6.31 11.82 -8.78
CA LEU A 762 -6.36 13.25 -8.45
C LEU A 762 -6.34 14.13 -9.71
N MET A 763 -5.41 13.90 -10.64
CA MET A 763 -5.34 14.67 -11.90
C MET A 763 -6.60 14.48 -12.74
N THR A 764 -7.13 13.26 -12.80
CA THR A 764 -8.33 12.92 -13.57
C THR A 764 -9.56 13.60 -13.00
N ALA A 765 -9.71 13.60 -11.67
CA ALA A 765 -10.79 14.31 -10.98
C ALA A 765 -10.67 15.83 -11.19
N ALA A 766 -9.46 16.39 -11.09
CA ALA A 766 -9.21 17.80 -11.34
C ALA A 766 -9.57 18.19 -12.79
N MET A 767 -9.18 17.39 -13.79
CA MET A 767 -9.52 17.62 -15.20
C MET A 767 -11.02 17.55 -15.46
N ALA A 768 -11.74 16.64 -14.81
CA ALA A 768 -13.20 16.52 -14.93
C ALA A 768 -13.95 17.78 -14.45
N VAL A 769 -13.40 18.49 -13.45
CA VAL A 769 -13.94 19.79 -13.01
C VAL A 769 -13.41 20.95 -13.85
N ALA A 770 -12.17 20.85 -14.33
CA ALA A 770 -11.51 21.91 -15.09
C ALA A 770 -12.03 22.03 -16.53
N ASP A 771 -12.47 20.93 -17.13
CA ASP A 771 -12.94 20.86 -18.52
C ASP A 771 -14.18 19.95 -18.71
N PRO A 772 -15.29 20.23 -18.01
CA PRO A 772 -16.51 19.45 -18.15
C PRO A 772 -17.19 19.71 -19.50
N GLU A 773 -17.78 18.66 -20.07
CA GLU A 773 -18.60 18.72 -21.29
C GLU A 773 -20.06 18.35 -21.00
N PRO A 774 -21.02 18.82 -21.81
CA PRO A 774 -22.43 18.42 -21.67
C PRO A 774 -22.66 16.90 -21.72
N GLY A 775 -21.81 16.18 -22.46
CA GLY A 775 -21.88 14.71 -22.58
C GLY A 775 -21.50 13.95 -21.30
N ASP A 776 -20.84 14.62 -20.34
CA ASP A 776 -20.41 14.00 -19.08
C ASP A 776 -21.58 13.85 -18.09
N LEU A 777 -22.60 14.72 -18.22
CA LEU A 777 -23.73 14.83 -17.29
C LEU A 777 -24.50 13.51 -17.10
N GLU A 778 -24.69 12.73 -18.18
CA GLU A 778 -25.43 11.47 -18.09
C GLU A 778 -24.72 10.45 -17.20
N ARG A 779 -23.39 10.34 -17.30
CA ARG A 779 -22.61 9.41 -16.47
C ARG A 779 -22.61 9.84 -15.00
N TYR A 780 -22.55 11.14 -14.73
CA TYR A 780 -22.71 11.68 -13.38
C TYR A 780 -24.10 11.39 -12.80
N ARG A 781 -25.16 11.61 -13.59
CA ARG A 781 -26.56 11.32 -13.21
C ARG A 781 -26.76 9.84 -12.86
N GLN A 782 -26.23 8.93 -13.67
CA GLN A 782 -26.31 7.50 -13.41
C GLN A 782 -25.54 7.11 -12.15
N THR A 783 -24.36 7.69 -11.93
CA THR A 783 -23.54 7.41 -10.75
C THR A 783 -24.19 7.91 -9.46
N ILE A 784 -24.72 9.13 -9.44
CA ILE A 784 -25.43 9.66 -8.25
C ILE A 784 -26.73 8.89 -7.95
N ALA A 785 -27.38 8.31 -8.97
CA ALA A 785 -28.53 7.44 -8.78
C ALA A 785 -28.17 6.12 -8.07
N LEU A 786 -26.98 5.54 -8.35
CA LEU A 786 -26.47 4.36 -7.65
C LEU A 786 -26.20 4.68 -6.17
N GLU A 787 -25.62 5.85 -5.90
CA GLU A 787 -25.39 6.34 -4.55
C GLU A 787 -26.71 6.55 -3.80
N ARG A 788 -27.68 7.25 -4.41
CA ARG A 788 -29.02 7.43 -3.85
C ARG A 788 -29.65 6.08 -3.49
N GLN A 789 -29.59 5.10 -4.40
CA GLN A 789 -30.15 3.78 -4.18
C GLN A 789 -29.48 3.05 -3.01
N LEU A 790 -28.15 3.07 -2.94
CA LEU A 790 -27.41 2.42 -1.86
C LEU A 790 -27.76 3.03 -0.51
N ARG A 791 -27.66 4.37 -0.41
CA ARG A 791 -27.80 5.10 0.86
C ARG A 791 -29.22 5.13 1.38
N THR A 792 -30.21 5.34 0.51
CA THR A 792 -31.62 5.32 0.93
C THR A 792 -32.11 3.91 1.31
N ARG A 793 -31.56 2.86 0.68
CA ARG A 793 -31.81 1.47 1.11
C ARG A 793 -31.20 1.19 2.47
N ALA A 794 -29.92 1.57 2.67
CA ALA A 794 -29.24 1.44 3.95
C ALA A 794 -29.97 2.18 5.08
N ALA A 795 -30.46 3.39 4.80
CA ALA A 795 -31.20 4.22 5.73
C ALA A 795 -32.71 3.94 5.80
N SER A 796 -33.21 2.82 5.25
CA SER A 796 -34.66 2.60 5.06
C SER A 796 -35.52 2.69 6.33
N ASP A 797 -34.95 2.41 7.51
CA ASP A 797 -35.61 2.56 8.81
C ASP A 797 -35.54 3.98 9.41
N ASP A 798 -34.81 4.90 8.76
CA ASP A 798 -34.63 6.29 9.17
C ASP A 798 -35.14 7.25 8.08
N LYS A 799 -36.41 7.64 8.20
CA LYS A 799 -37.08 8.53 7.24
C LYS A 799 -36.40 9.89 7.11
N GLU A 800 -35.81 10.40 8.18
CA GLU A 800 -35.14 11.71 8.17
C GLU A 800 -33.85 11.60 7.36
N LEU A 801 -33.05 10.57 7.60
CA LEU A 801 -31.82 10.32 6.84
C LEU A 801 -32.11 9.99 5.37
N VAL A 802 -33.19 9.27 5.06
CA VAL A 802 -33.65 9.07 3.67
C VAL A 802 -34.00 10.40 3.01
N SER A 803 -34.69 11.32 3.69
CA SER A 803 -34.97 12.66 3.15
C SER A 803 -33.68 13.41 2.86
N LEU A 804 -32.75 13.43 3.83
CA LEU A 804 -31.45 14.09 3.68
C LEU A 804 -30.64 13.55 2.50
N TRP A 805 -30.59 12.22 2.31
CA TRP A 805 -29.91 11.63 1.16
C TRP A 805 -30.58 11.96 -0.17
N ASN A 806 -31.92 12.00 -0.23
CA ASN A 806 -32.61 12.41 -1.46
C ASN A 806 -32.32 13.88 -1.79
N GLU A 807 -32.45 14.78 -0.81
CA GLU A 807 -32.15 16.21 -0.95
C GLU A 807 -30.69 16.42 -1.38
N TRP A 808 -29.73 15.77 -0.70
CA TRP A 808 -28.31 15.80 -1.05
C TRP A 808 -28.06 15.35 -2.49
N CYS A 809 -28.65 14.23 -2.92
CA CYS A 809 -28.46 13.72 -4.27
C CYS A 809 -29.15 14.59 -5.34
N ASP A 810 -30.25 15.29 -5.01
CA ASP A 810 -30.90 16.23 -5.92
C ASP A 810 -30.05 17.51 -6.08
N GLU A 811 -29.55 18.09 -4.99
CA GLU A 811 -28.64 19.24 -5.03
C GLU A 811 -27.30 18.91 -5.71
N THR A 812 -26.79 17.70 -5.52
CA THR A 812 -25.59 17.21 -6.22
C THR A 812 -25.83 17.11 -7.73
N LEU A 813 -27.03 16.70 -8.16
CA LEU A 813 -27.39 16.67 -9.57
C LEU A 813 -27.47 18.10 -10.15
N ASP A 814 -28.07 19.04 -9.44
CA ASP A 814 -28.11 20.46 -9.83
C ASP A 814 -26.69 21.03 -9.98
N TRP A 815 -25.78 20.66 -9.06
CA TRP A 815 -24.37 21.05 -9.16
C TRP A 815 -23.73 20.51 -10.45
N PHE A 816 -23.99 19.25 -10.82
CA PHE A 816 -23.52 18.68 -12.09
C PHE A 816 -24.10 19.38 -13.31
N GLU A 817 -25.38 19.74 -13.28
CA GLU A 817 -25.98 20.50 -14.36
C GLU A 817 -25.29 21.85 -14.54
N VAL A 818 -24.99 22.55 -13.44
CA VAL A 818 -24.26 23.83 -13.48
C VAL A 818 -22.84 23.61 -14.00
N LEU A 819 -22.15 22.55 -13.56
CA LEU A 819 -20.79 22.24 -13.99
C LEU A 819 -20.72 21.96 -15.50
N CYS A 820 -21.60 21.09 -16.01
CA CYS A 820 -21.61 20.62 -17.41
C CYS A 820 -22.33 21.55 -18.39
N ARG A 821 -23.02 22.59 -17.91
CA ARG A 821 -23.68 23.58 -18.78
C ARG A 821 -22.64 24.27 -19.65
N ALA A 822 -22.82 24.17 -20.96
CA ALA A 822 -22.15 25.05 -21.90
C ALA A 822 -22.65 26.48 -21.63
N LYS A 823 -21.82 27.36 -21.05
CA LYS A 823 -22.04 28.79 -21.23
C LYS A 823 -21.87 29.07 -22.72
N SER A 824 -22.98 29.07 -23.46
CA SER A 824 -23.09 29.56 -24.81
C SER A 824 -22.94 31.08 -24.77
N GLN A 825 -21.69 31.56 -24.66
CA GLN A 825 -21.31 32.95 -24.94
C GLN A 825 -19.78 33.02 -24.91
N ASP A 826 -19.15 32.52 -25.98
CA ASP A 826 -18.03 33.26 -26.55
C ASP A 826 -17.92 32.96 -28.05
N THR A 827 -18.80 33.61 -28.78
CA THR A 827 -18.61 33.92 -30.20
C THR A 827 -18.29 35.40 -30.23
N GLY A 828 -17.01 35.74 -30.08
CA GLY A 828 -16.50 37.10 -30.33
C GLY A 828 -15.36 37.54 -29.42
N HIS A 829 -14.11 37.18 -29.76
CA HIS A 829 -13.25 38.06 -30.58
C HIS A 829 -11.98 37.35 -31.04
#